data_AF-A0A935BFZ6-F1
#
_entry.id   AF-A0A935BFZ6-F1
#
_cell.length_a   1.000
_cell.length_b   1.000
_cell.length_c   1.000
_cell.angle_alpha   90.00
_cell.angle_beta   90.00
_cell.angle_gamma   90.00
#
_symmetry.space_group_name_H-M   'P 1'
#
loop_
_entity.id
_entity.type
_entity.pdbx_description
1 polymer ?
#
loop_
_entity_poly.entity_id
_entity_poly.type
_entity_poly.pdbx_seq_one_letter_code
_entity_poly.pdbx_strand_id
1 'polypeptide(L)'
;MRALFVLALASSTVLSSPALADDETADESSEIIVYGKGETRQVSEIKQADIEILSPGTTALKALEKLPSVNFQSADPFGAYEWSERITVRGFDQSRLGFTLDGIPLGNQNYGNNNGLHTSRAITSENVGTVRLTQGAGSVGTQATNNLGGTIEFVSRDPSEEFGVDANGTYGNHDTKRGFVRVDTGGDTARAWFSYGYLGLDKWKGSGEQYQHQFNAKGIIDAGTAKITGFFNFSDRHEQDYQDLTLSIINRLGYKVDNISDDYPLAVLIADVGANRGDTGATPLNPAAGLVYPTPYTTVDDVYFDASGLRRDYLGSLGVEVPLSDKVNFELKGYFHDNHGQGLWYTPYVPSPSGSPISIRTTEYDISRKGAFGDIKADLGWNALTIGGWYERNDFHQARRFYGLTSRTVPGRSALNFQSNPFFTQWEFDYTTDIVQYYVQDKIKLGDVTIDLGWKGFSVKNTASPVIQGGRAAGKIKTTDWFQPSVGINYPISDMVELYASFSQSTEAFVSAFTAGPFSTTQAGFDAIKGTLKPEASDTYEIGTRFKSGGFSGSIGGYLVNFRNRLLGITTGAGIVGNPAVLQNVGGVRSVGVEAVASYNLGSGFNAFLSYAYNDATYRDDVVNALGVILAATAGKTVVDAPKHLIKADLGYESKSLFGRIGVNYISKRYFTYLNDQSVPGRALVDATLGYRFDIAGLRKAEIQLNVTNLFDKAYVSTIGSNGFGNSGDNQTLLAGAPQQFLATVKVGF
;
A
#
# COMPACT_ATOMS: atom_id res chain seq x y z
N MET A 1 26.90 42.55 -42.73
CA MET A 1 25.46 42.39 -43.03
C MET A 1 24.72 42.72 -41.74
N ARG A 2 24.24 43.96 -41.52
CA ARG A 2 22.87 44.48 -41.79
C ARG A 2 21.78 43.53 -41.25
N ALA A 3 20.77 43.89 -40.45
CA ALA A 3 20.33 45.08 -39.68
C ALA A 3 19.13 44.58 -38.80
N LEU A 4 19.09 44.82 -37.49
CA LEU A 4 18.16 45.70 -36.72
C LEU A 4 16.66 45.83 -37.14
N PHE A 5 15.80 45.61 -36.11
CA PHE A 5 14.51 46.26 -35.73
C PHE A 5 13.24 46.01 -36.58
N VAL A 6 11.99 46.01 -36.08
CA VAL A 6 11.23 45.98 -34.78
C VAL A 6 9.76 46.24 -35.20
N LEU A 7 8.74 45.63 -34.57
CA LEU A 7 7.57 46.35 -34.02
C LEU A 7 6.63 45.41 -33.25
N ALA A 8 6.20 45.90 -32.09
CA ALA A 8 5.18 45.37 -31.20
C ALA A 8 3.80 45.99 -31.49
N LEU A 9 2.73 45.34 -30.99
CA LEU A 9 1.55 45.84 -30.24
C LEU A 9 0.43 44.79 -30.39
N ALA A 10 0.05 44.04 -29.35
CA ALA A 10 -0.81 44.39 -28.20
C ALA A 10 -2.32 44.22 -28.47
N SER A 11 -2.97 43.42 -27.60
CA SER A 11 -4.41 43.33 -27.21
C SER A 11 -4.82 41.83 -27.14
N SER A 12 -4.77 41.15 -26.01
CA SER A 12 -5.62 41.22 -24.79
C SER A 12 -6.64 40.07 -24.74
N THR A 13 -6.67 39.40 -23.57
CA THR A 13 -7.65 38.42 -23.04
C THR A 13 -7.66 37.00 -23.62
N VAL A 14 -7.94 35.91 -22.89
CA VAL A 14 -7.94 35.49 -21.47
C VAL A 14 -8.19 33.96 -21.57
N LEU A 15 -7.31 33.12 -20.99
CA LEU A 15 -7.57 31.83 -20.32
C LEU A 15 -6.28 30.99 -20.35
N SER A 16 -5.69 30.83 -19.17
CA SER A 16 -4.44 30.13 -18.90
C SER A 16 -4.69 29.03 -17.87
N SER A 17 -4.19 27.82 -18.10
CA SER A 17 -3.82 26.78 -17.11
C SER A 17 -3.21 25.58 -17.88
N PRO A 18 -2.17 24.88 -17.38
CA PRO A 18 -1.86 24.64 -15.97
C PRO A 18 -0.39 24.86 -15.56
N ALA A 19 -0.15 25.68 -14.52
CA ALA A 19 1.00 25.58 -13.62
C ALA A 19 0.66 26.37 -12.35
N LEU A 20 0.49 25.65 -11.22
CA LEU A 20 0.15 26.13 -9.87
C LEU A 20 -1.09 27.05 -9.82
N ALA A 21 -2.24 26.50 -9.43
CA ALA A 21 -3.55 27.16 -9.45
C ALA A 21 -3.63 28.50 -8.68
N ASP A 22 -4.28 29.49 -9.31
CA ASP A 22 -5.19 30.54 -8.79
C ASP A 22 -5.61 31.40 -10.02
N ASP A 23 -6.86 31.85 -10.26
CA ASP A 23 -7.90 32.27 -9.30
C ASP A 23 -9.30 32.45 -9.98
N GLU A 24 -10.35 32.51 -9.16
CA GLU A 24 -11.70 33.07 -9.39
C GLU A 24 -12.70 32.39 -10.38
N THR A 25 -13.25 31.25 -9.94
CA THR A 25 -14.71 31.14 -9.71
C THR A 25 -14.89 30.47 -8.35
N ALA A 26 -15.18 31.28 -7.33
CA ALA A 26 -15.57 30.80 -6.01
C ALA A 26 -17.04 30.33 -6.05
N ASP A 27 -17.30 29.27 -6.80
CA ASP A 27 -18.40 28.35 -6.59
C ASP A 27 -18.11 27.10 -7.43
N GLU A 28 -18.19 25.93 -6.79
CA GLU A 28 -17.94 24.55 -7.30
C GLU A 28 -16.52 23.94 -7.21
N SER A 29 -15.41 24.69 -7.20
CA SER A 29 -14.04 24.10 -7.31
C SER A 29 -13.28 23.83 -6.00
N SER A 30 -13.76 24.28 -4.84
CA SER A 30 -13.03 24.16 -3.56
C SER A 30 -13.25 22.84 -2.79
N GLU A 31 -13.96 21.88 -3.37
CA GLU A 31 -14.17 20.58 -2.73
C GLU A 31 -12.97 19.64 -2.99
N ILE A 32 -12.06 19.65 -2.02
CA ILE A 32 -10.76 18.98 -2.01
C ILE A 32 -10.91 17.45 -1.86
N ILE A 33 -11.95 17.00 -1.14
CA ILE A 33 -12.39 15.59 -1.09
C ILE A 33 -13.77 15.51 -1.70
N VAL A 34 -13.92 14.75 -2.78
CA VAL A 34 -15.23 14.54 -3.40
C VAL A 34 -15.88 13.31 -2.77
N TYR A 35 -17.00 13.53 -2.08
CA TYR A 35 -17.86 12.47 -1.56
C TYR A 35 -18.84 12.10 -2.67
N GLY A 36 -18.59 10.99 -3.37
CA GLY A 36 -19.19 10.64 -4.68
C GLY A 36 -20.69 10.93 -4.82
N LYS A 37 -21.05 12.15 -5.24
CA LYS A 37 -22.44 12.58 -5.42
C LYS A 37 -23.08 11.74 -6.50
N GLY A 38 -24.27 11.21 -6.23
CA GLY A 38 -24.96 10.29 -7.14
C GLY A 38 -24.41 8.86 -7.16
N GLU A 39 -23.40 8.53 -6.35
CA GLU A 39 -22.94 7.16 -6.19
C GLU A 39 -23.83 6.36 -5.24
N THR A 40 -24.03 5.09 -5.55
CA THR A 40 -24.90 4.17 -4.78
C THR A 40 -24.21 3.54 -3.57
N ARG A 41 -22.94 3.90 -3.33
CA ARG A 41 -22.05 3.34 -2.29
C ARG A 41 -21.03 4.38 -1.82
N GLN A 42 -20.32 4.12 -0.73
CA GLN A 42 -19.33 5.08 -0.23
C GLN A 42 -18.09 5.15 -1.14
N VAL A 43 -17.87 6.32 -1.75
CA VAL A 43 -16.72 6.65 -2.58
C VAL A 43 -16.12 7.95 -2.07
N SER A 44 -14.80 7.95 -1.87
CA SER A 44 -14.04 9.14 -1.48
C SER A 44 -12.85 9.32 -2.41
N GLU A 45 -12.63 10.54 -2.87
CA GLU A 45 -11.51 10.87 -3.73
C GLU A 45 -10.59 11.87 -3.06
N ILE A 46 -9.29 11.64 -3.16
CA ILE A 46 -8.24 12.59 -2.80
C ILE A 46 -7.63 13.12 -4.09
N LYS A 47 -7.72 14.43 -4.28
CA LYS A 47 -7.17 15.13 -5.44
C LYS A 47 -5.70 15.46 -5.24
N GLN A 48 -5.01 15.73 -6.34
CA GLN A 48 -3.60 16.12 -6.36
C GLN A 48 -3.26 17.25 -5.38
N ALA A 49 -4.12 18.27 -5.25
CA ALA A 49 -3.88 19.41 -4.36
C ALA A 49 -3.66 19.01 -2.88
N ASP A 50 -4.30 17.93 -2.41
CA ASP A 50 -4.04 17.40 -1.06
C ASP A 50 -2.69 16.69 -0.95
N ILE A 51 -2.32 15.97 -2.01
CA ILE A 51 -1.09 15.19 -2.05
C ILE A 51 0.10 16.16 -2.06
N GLU A 52 -0.02 17.29 -2.76
CA GLU A 52 1.04 18.30 -2.89
C GLU A 52 1.36 19.07 -1.61
N ILE A 53 0.40 19.19 -0.69
CA ILE A 53 0.61 19.84 0.63
C ILE A 53 1.43 18.93 1.56
N LEU A 54 1.43 17.62 1.34
CA LEU A 54 2.27 16.70 2.10
C LEU A 54 3.75 16.93 1.74
N SER A 55 4.66 16.41 2.58
CA SER A 55 6.07 16.39 2.24
C SER A 55 6.29 15.62 0.94
N PRO A 56 7.00 16.18 -0.06
CA PRO A 56 7.33 15.44 -1.27
C PRO A 56 7.96 14.09 -0.95
N GLY A 57 7.55 13.06 -1.69
CA GLY A 57 7.96 11.68 -1.43
C GLY A 57 7.04 10.93 -0.48
N THR A 58 6.09 11.62 0.17
CA THR A 58 5.00 10.97 0.88
C THR A 58 4.18 10.13 -0.09
N THR A 59 3.97 8.86 0.23
CA THR A 59 3.24 7.96 -0.68
C THR A 59 1.78 8.38 -0.80
N ALA A 60 1.20 8.15 -1.97
CA ALA A 60 -0.21 8.42 -2.20
C ALA A 60 -1.14 7.55 -1.32
N LEU A 61 -0.66 6.38 -0.84
CA LEU A 61 -1.35 5.59 0.18
C LEU A 61 -1.43 6.31 1.53
N LYS A 62 -0.34 6.96 1.97
CA LYS A 62 -0.37 7.75 3.20
C LYS A 62 -1.38 8.90 3.13
N ALA A 63 -1.59 9.49 1.96
CA ALA A 63 -2.60 10.55 1.79
C ALA A 63 -4.02 10.06 2.13
N LEU A 64 -4.34 8.78 1.90
CA LEU A 64 -5.64 8.17 2.25
C LEU A 64 -5.91 8.11 3.74
N GLU A 65 -4.89 8.29 4.58
CA GLU A 65 -5.04 8.23 6.03
C GLU A 65 -6.00 9.30 6.57
N LYS A 66 -6.34 10.34 5.80
CA LYS A 66 -7.37 11.31 6.21
C LYS A 66 -8.81 10.76 6.10
N LEU A 67 -9.04 9.75 5.26
CA LEU A 67 -10.36 9.21 5.00
C LEU A 67 -10.87 8.37 6.20
N PRO A 68 -12.19 8.33 6.45
CA PRO A 68 -12.75 7.53 7.52
C PRO A 68 -12.44 6.03 7.30
N SER A 69 -12.25 5.30 8.41
CA SER A 69 -11.92 3.86 8.44
C SER A 69 -10.61 3.45 7.78
N VAL A 70 -9.80 4.39 7.28
CA VAL A 70 -8.45 4.13 6.80
C VAL A 70 -7.48 4.24 7.96
N ASN A 71 -6.80 3.13 8.26
CA ASN A 71 -5.67 3.11 9.18
C ASN A 71 -4.41 2.77 8.37
N PHE A 72 -3.60 3.80 8.12
CA PHE A 72 -2.28 3.69 7.52
C PHE A 72 -1.20 3.75 8.59
N GLN A 73 -0.17 2.92 8.43
CA GLN A 73 0.95 2.81 9.36
C GLN A 73 2.25 2.76 8.58
N SER A 74 3.26 3.46 9.09
CA SER A 74 4.65 3.24 8.70
C SER A 74 5.59 3.66 9.84
N ALA A 75 6.78 3.07 9.85
CA ALA A 75 7.89 3.43 10.73
C ALA A 75 8.72 4.61 10.19
N ASP A 76 8.46 5.05 8.96
CA ASP A 76 9.10 6.22 8.35
C ASP A 76 8.10 7.38 8.14
N PRO A 77 8.57 8.64 8.03
CA PRO A 77 7.70 9.80 7.91
C PRO A 77 7.03 9.95 6.53
N PHE A 78 7.50 9.29 5.47
CA PHE A 78 6.93 9.36 4.13
C PHE A 78 5.88 8.28 3.89
N GLY A 79 5.86 7.25 4.73
CA GLY A 79 5.11 6.03 4.42
C GLY A 79 5.70 5.34 3.21
N ALA A 80 7.02 5.45 3.00
CA ALA A 80 7.71 4.81 1.90
C ALA A 80 8.19 3.42 2.29
N TYR A 81 8.62 3.19 3.54
CA TYR A 81 9.32 1.98 3.98
C TYR A 81 8.43 0.73 3.91
N GLU A 82 8.66 -0.12 2.90
CA GLU A 82 7.70 -1.14 2.46
C GLU A 82 7.51 -2.25 3.51
N TRP A 83 8.54 -2.59 4.30
CA TRP A 83 8.41 -3.60 5.37
C TRP A 83 7.39 -3.18 6.43
N SER A 84 7.34 -1.87 6.72
CA SER A 84 6.51 -1.29 7.76
C SER A 84 5.16 -0.80 7.26
N GLU A 85 5.02 -0.59 5.95
CA GLU A 85 3.81 -0.01 5.38
C GLU A 85 2.61 -0.94 5.56
N ARG A 86 1.60 -0.49 6.31
CA ARG A 86 0.34 -1.21 6.48
C ARG A 86 -0.83 -0.29 6.19
N ILE A 87 -1.80 -0.80 5.46
CA ILE A 87 -3.10 -0.13 5.28
C ILE A 87 -4.23 -1.10 5.61
N THR A 88 -5.18 -0.61 6.39
CA THR A 88 -6.44 -1.31 6.65
C THR A 88 -7.61 -0.37 6.37
N VAL A 89 -8.67 -0.90 5.75
CA VAL A 89 -9.92 -0.18 5.50
C VAL A 89 -11.06 -0.99 6.10
N ARG A 90 -11.82 -0.44 7.05
CA ARG A 90 -12.90 -1.17 7.77
C ARG A 90 -12.46 -2.50 8.40
N GLY A 91 -11.20 -2.59 8.78
CA GLY A 91 -10.59 -3.81 9.33
C GLY A 91 -10.15 -4.85 8.29
N PHE A 92 -10.34 -4.59 6.99
CA PHE A 92 -9.70 -5.37 5.92
C PHE A 92 -8.27 -4.90 5.75
N ASP A 93 -7.31 -5.80 5.90
CA ASP A 93 -5.90 -5.53 5.59
C ASP A 93 -5.62 -5.47 4.09
N GLN A 94 -4.44 -4.96 3.73
CA GLN A 94 -4.01 -4.75 2.35
C GLN A 94 -3.95 -6.02 1.48
N SER A 95 -4.02 -7.22 2.06
CA SER A 95 -4.16 -8.43 1.24
C SER A 95 -5.58 -8.65 0.75
N ARG A 96 -6.56 -7.97 1.34
CA ARG A 96 -8.01 -8.13 1.08
C ARG A 96 -8.65 -6.90 0.42
N LEU A 97 -7.82 -6.00 -0.11
CA LEU A 97 -8.20 -4.79 -0.83
C LEU A 97 -7.71 -4.89 -2.27
N GLY A 98 -8.47 -4.34 -3.22
CA GLY A 98 -8.05 -4.20 -4.61
C GLY A 98 -7.21 -2.93 -4.80
N PHE A 99 -6.14 -3.00 -5.59
CA PHE A 99 -5.30 -1.85 -5.94
C PHE A 99 -5.12 -1.77 -7.46
N THR A 100 -5.31 -0.58 -8.04
CA THR A 100 -5.08 -0.36 -9.47
C THR A 100 -4.35 0.95 -9.75
N LEU A 101 -3.59 1.00 -10.84
CA LEU A 101 -3.03 2.24 -11.41
C LEU A 101 -3.50 2.37 -12.85
N ASP A 102 -4.30 3.39 -13.16
CA ASP A 102 -4.96 3.55 -14.47
C ASP A 102 -5.67 2.26 -14.92
N GLY A 103 -6.30 1.54 -13.99
CA GLY A 103 -6.95 0.24 -14.20
C GLY A 103 -6.00 -0.97 -14.23
N ILE A 104 -4.68 -0.77 -14.32
CA ILE A 104 -3.71 -1.88 -14.24
C ILE A 104 -3.78 -2.49 -12.84
N PRO A 105 -4.02 -3.80 -12.69
CA PRO A 105 -4.05 -4.44 -11.38
C PRO A 105 -2.68 -4.37 -10.72
N LEU A 106 -2.61 -3.96 -9.46
CA LEU A 106 -1.37 -3.88 -8.68
C LEU A 106 -1.22 -5.04 -7.67
N GLY A 107 -2.14 -6.00 -7.67
CA GLY A 107 -2.13 -7.14 -6.75
C GLY A 107 -2.36 -6.73 -5.30
N ASN A 108 -1.96 -7.57 -4.35
CA ASN A 108 -1.91 -7.16 -2.94
C ASN A 108 -0.70 -6.26 -2.68
N GLN A 109 -0.65 -5.61 -1.52
CA GLN A 109 0.45 -4.70 -1.16
C GLN A 109 1.39 -5.27 -0.10
N ASN A 110 1.45 -6.60 0.11
CA ASN A 110 2.33 -7.18 1.14
C ASN A 110 3.82 -7.08 0.75
N TYR A 111 4.73 -6.97 1.74
CA TYR A 111 6.19 -6.82 1.53
C TYR A 111 6.88 -7.96 0.76
N GLY A 112 6.25 -9.12 0.63
CA GLY A 112 6.67 -10.22 -0.24
C GLY A 112 5.61 -10.51 -1.30
N ASN A 113 5.29 -9.49 -2.09
CA ASN A 113 4.21 -9.56 -3.08
C ASN A 113 4.45 -10.72 -4.07
N ASN A 114 3.38 -11.42 -4.42
CA ASN A 114 3.40 -12.58 -5.33
C ASN A 114 2.57 -12.34 -6.60
N ASN A 115 1.77 -11.28 -6.65
CA ASN A 115 0.81 -11.05 -7.72
C ASN A 115 0.72 -9.59 -8.17
N GLY A 116 1.70 -8.75 -7.85
CA GLY A 116 1.66 -7.37 -8.30
C GLY A 116 2.85 -6.49 -7.94
N LEU A 117 2.59 -5.18 -7.91
CA LEU A 117 3.58 -4.12 -7.72
C LEU A 117 3.09 -3.19 -6.61
N HIS A 118 3.98 -2.89 -5.66
CA HIS A 118 3.66 -1.94 -4.61
C HIS A 118 3.45 -0.54 -5.19
N THR A 119 2.41 0.17 -4.75
CA THR A 119 2.01 1.47 -5.32
C THR A 119 3.14 2.51 -5.31
N SER A 120 3.92 2.57 -4.22
CA SER A 120 5.08 3.47 -4.08
C SER A 120 6.24 3.16 -5.04
N ARG A 121 6.23 1.99 -5.71
CA ARG A 121 7.16 1.61 -6.78
C ARG A 121 6.52 1.67 -8.18
N ALA A 122 5.20 1.86 -8.26
CA ALA A 122 4.45 1.93 -9.52
C ALA A 122 4.38 3.34 -10.09
N ILE A 123 4.26 4.35 -9.24
CA ILE A 123 4.19 5.76 -9.63
C ILE A 123 4.64 6.67 -8.48
N THR A 124 5.32 7.77 -8.80
CA THR A 124 5.66 8.80 -7.81
C THR A 124 4.41 9.63 -7.43
N SER A 125 4.35 10.11 -6.18
CA SER A 125 3.24 10.94 -5.67
C SER A 125 2.92 12.15 -6.56
N GLU A 126 3.94 12.80 -7.11
CA GLU A 126 3.83 13.99 -7.95
C GLU A 126 3.15 13.71 -9.30
N ASN A 127 3.12 12.45 -9.73
CA ASN A 127 2.46 12.01 -10.95
C ASN A 127 1.06 11.44 -10.70
N VAL A 128 0.61 11.32 -9.44
CA VAL A 128 -0.76 10.89 -9.11
C VAL A 128 -1.70 12.08 -9.18
N GLY A 129 -2.70 12.00 -10.05
CA GLY A 129 -3.74 13.03 -10.18
C GLY A 129 -4.86 12.85 -9.17
N THR A 130 -5.26 11.60 -8.92
CA THR A 130 -6.33 11.28 -7.97
C THR A 130 -6.11 9.90 -7.36
N VAL A 131 -6.46 9.76 -6.09
CA VAL A 131 -6.62 8.47 -5.42
C VAL A 131 -8.08 8.31 -5.01
N ARG A 132 -8.75 7.27 -5.51
CA ARG A 132 -10.13 6.97 -5.18
C ARG A 132 -10.19 5.75 -4.27
N LEU A 133 -10.90 5.87 -3.16
CA LEU A 133 -11.27 4.76 -2.29
C LEU A 133 -12.75 4.44 -2.48
N THR A 134 -13.04 3.23 -2.97
CA THR A 134 -14.39 2.68 -3.09
C THR A 134 -14.55 1.56 -2.07
N GLN A 135 -15.36 1.79 -1.03
CA GLN A 135 -15.56 0.82 0.05
C GLN A 135 -16.66 -0.20 -0.30
N GLY A 136 -16.62 -1.37 0.35
CA GLY A 136 -17.47 -2.52 0.02
C GLY A 136 -16.78 -3.45 -0.97
N ALA A 137 -17.49 -4.21 -1.81
CA ALA A 137 -16.89 -5.06 -2.85
C ALA A 137 -16.10 -4.30 -3.96
N GLY A 138 -15.79 -3.01 -3.76
CA GLY A 138 -15.20 -2.14 -4.77
C GLY A 138 -16.11 -1.97 -6.00
N SER A 139 -15.59 -1.34 -7.06
CA SER A 139 -16.24 -1.39 -8.37
C SER A 139 -16.24 -2.83 -8.88
N VAL A 140 -17.38 -3.34 -9.36
CA VAL A 140 -17.44 -4.69 -9.96
C VAL A 140 -16.51 -4.81 -11.19
N GLY A 141 -16.16 -3.67 -11.78
CA GLY A 141 -15.20 -3.58 -12.88
C GLY A 141 -13.72 -3.62 -12.48
N THR A 142 -13.38 -3.58 -11.18
CA THR A 142 -11.98 -3.62 -10.73
C THR A 142 -11.33 -4.97 -11.05
N GLN A 143 -10.14 -4.92 -11.65
CA GLN A 143 -9.25 -6.05 -11.90
C GLN A 143 -8.60 -6.50 -10.58
N ALA A 144 -9.35 -7.24 -9.74
CA ALA A 144 -8.84 -7.76 -8.48
C ALA A 144 -9.58 -9.04 -8.05
N THR A 145 -8.80 -10.07 -7.71
CA THR A 145 -9.29 -11.36 -7.20
C THR A 145 -9.16 -11.48 -5.68
N ASN A 146 -8.62 -10.47 -5.01
CA ASN A 146 -8.43 -10.41 -3.55
C ASN A 146 -9.26 -9.30 -2.89
N ASN A 147 -10.12 -8.61 -3.64
CA ASN A 147 -10.91 -7.49 -3.13
C ASN A 147 -12.14 -7.99 -2.35
N LEU A 148 -12.05 -7.99 -1.01
CA LEU A 148 -13.16 -8.29 -0.11
C LEU A 148 -13.74 -7.04 0.58
N GLY A 149 -12.95 -5.98 0.72
CA GLY A 149 -13.28 -4.82 1.55
C GLY A 149 -13.28 -3.45 0.87
N GLY A 150 -12.74 -3.36 -0.34
CA GLY A 150 -12.73 -2.11 -1.11
C GLY A 150 -11.60 -2.06 -2.14
N THR A 151 -11.76 -1.15 -3.09
CA THR A 151 -10.73 -0.84 -4.09
C THR A 151 -10.11 0.51 -3.79
N ILE A 152 -8.79 0.60 -3.91
CA ILE A 152 -8.02 1.84 -3.99
C ILE A 152 -7.49 2.00 -5.43
N GLU A 153 -7.95 3.03 -6.12
CA GLU A 153 -7.67 3.28 -7.52
C GLU A 153 -6.80 4.54 -7.65
N PHE A 154 -5.60 4.37 -8.20
CA PHE A 154 -4.69 5.47 -8.52
C PHE A 154 -4.89 5.87 -9.97
N VAL A 155 -5.09 7.16 -10.22
CA VAL A 155 -5.17 7.73 -11.56
C VAL A 155 -3.97 8.63 -11.76
N SER A 156 -3.18 8.35 -12.78
CA SER A 156 -2.01 9.18 -13.12
C SER A 156 -2.44 10.47 -13.81
N ARG A 157 -1.69 11.56 -13.57
CA ARG A 157 -1.87 12.84 -14.28
C ARG A 157 -1.74 12.62 -15.79
N ASP A 158 -2.62 13.23 -16.56
CA ASP A 158 -2.44 13.31 -18.01
C ASP A 158 -1.28 14.26 -18.36
N PRO A 159 -0.66 14.14 -19.55
CA PRO A 159 0.26 15.14 -20.06
C PRO A 159 -0.44 16.46 -20.32
N SER A 160 0.25 17.54 -19.99
CA SER A 160 -0.17 18.91 -20.29
C SER A 160 -0.29 19.12 -21.80
N GLU A 161 -1.23 19.98 -22.19
CA GLU A 161 -1.36 20.47 -23.57
C GLU A 161 -0.22 21.43 -23.94
N GLU A 162 0.40 22.06 -22.95
CA GLU A 162 1.54 22.96 -23.11
C GLU A 162 2.85 22.28 -22.67
N PHE A 163 3.97 22.73 -23.25
CA PHE A 163 5.29 22.35 -22.75
C PHE A 163 5.47 22.90 -21.34
N GLY A 164 5.92 22.05 -20.40
CA GLY A 164 6.13 22.46 -19.02
C GLY A 164 7.20 21.63 -18.32
N VAL A 165 7.82 22.23 -17.30
CA VAL A 165 8.81 21.54 -16.46
C VAL A 165 8.50 21.81 -14.99
N ASP A 166 8.19 20.73 -14.27
CA ASP A 166 8.02 20.74 -12.82
C ASP A 166 9.27 20.13 -12.16
N ALA A 167 9.82 20.80 -11.16
CA ALA A 167 10.91 20.27 -10.36
C ALA A 167 10.70 20.55 -8.86
N ASN A 168 11.08 19.59 -8.02
CA ASN A 168 11.16 19.82 -6.58
C ASN A 168 12.43 19.21 -5.98
N GLY A 169 12.91 19.85 -4.91
CA GLY A 169 14.03 19.40 -4.11
C GLY A 169 13.69 19.52 -2.63
N THR A 170 13.95 18.47 -1.85
CA THR A 170 13.68 18.43 -0.41
C THR A 170 14.93 18.01 0.35
N TYR A 171 15.18 18.67 1.47
CA TYR A 171 16.21 18.32 2.45
C TYR A 171 15.66 18.34 3.87
N GLY A 172 16.11 17.43 4.74
CA GLY A 172 15.70 17.46 6.15
C GLY A 172 16.43 16.46 7.04
N ASN A 173 15.79 16.09 8.15
CA ASN A 173 16.36 15.17 9.14
C ASN A 173 16.85 13.85 8.53
N HIS A 174 17.84 13.22 9.19
CA HIS A 174 18.45 11.95 8.77
C HIS A 174 19.00 11.98 7.35
N ASP A 175 19.66 13.09 7.01
CA ASP A 175 20.22 13.37 5.67
C ASP A 175 19.22 13.11 4.52
N THR A 176 17.92 13.29 4.79
CA THR A 176 16.88 13.03 3.80
C THR A 176 17.05 13.97 2.63
N LYS A 177 17.20 13.39 1.43
CA LYS A 177 17.34 14.08 0.16
C LYS A 177 16.29 13.53 -0.79
N ARG A 178 15.46 14.40 -1.33
CA ARG A 178 14.57 14.06 -2.44
C ARG A 178 14.72 15.05 -3.57
N GLY A 179 14.77 14.54 -4.79
CA GLY A 179 14.71 15.32 -6.01
C GLY A 179 13.69 14.73 -6.97
N PHE A 180 12.92 15.57 -7.63
CA PHE A 180 11.97 15.16 -8.66
C PHE A 180 12.03 16.16 -9.81
N VAL A 181 11.95 15.65 -11.03
CA VAL A 181 11.75 16.45 -12.24
C VAL A 181 10.75 15.76 -13.15
N ARG A 182 9.87 16.55 -13.75
CA ARG A 182 8.93 16.13 -14.80
C ARG A 182 9.02 17.12 -15.95
N VAL A 183 8.97 16.60 -17.18
CA VAL A 183 8.91 17.38 -18.42
C VAL A 183 7.69 16.92 -19.20
N ASP A 184 6.78 17.84 -19.48
CA ASP A 184 5.66 17.68 -20.39
C ASP A 184 6.03 18.22 -21.77
N THR A 185 5.72 17.47 -22.83
CA THR A 185 6.05 17.86 -24.20
C THR A 185 5.11 18.91 -24.77
N GLY A 186 3.90 19.03 -24.23
CA GLY A 186 2.77 19.70 -24.87
C GLY A 186 2.30 19.00 -26.15
N GLY A 187 1.29 19.59 -26.79
CA GLY A 187 0.77 19.20 -28.09
C GLY A 187 -0.70 18.77 -28.07
N ASP A 188 -1.44 19.14 -29.13
CA ASP A 188 -2.88 18.87 -29.24
C ASP A 188 -3.18 17.41 -29.61
N THR A 189 -2.42 16.84 -30.55
CA THR A 189 -2.68 15.48 -31.08
C THR A 189 -1.86 14.41 -30.37
N ALA A 190 -0.62 14.72 -30.01
CA ALA A 190 0.28 13.78 -29.35
C ALA A 190 1.05 14.54 -28.28
N ARG A 191 0.93 14.07 -27.04
CA ARG A 191 1.56 14.68 -25.87
C ARG A 191 2.05 13.60 -24.91
N ALA A 192 3.14 13.87 -24.22
CA ALA A 192 3.72 12.96 -23.25
C ALA A 192 4.35 13.72 -22.09
N TRP A 193 4.53 13.03 -20.98
CA TRP A 193 5.42 13.47 -19.91
C TRP A 193 6.43 12.39 -19.55
N PHE A 194 7.59 12.83 -19.10
CA PHE A 194 8.67 12.00 -18.57
C PHE A 194 9.09 12.57 -17.24
N SER A 195 9.39 11.71 -16.27
CA SER A 195 9.80 12.15 -14.95
C SER A 195 10.82 11.22 -14.32
N TYR A 196 11.64 11.79 -13.45
CA TYR A 196 12.62 11.07 -12.65
C TYR A 196 12.57 11.58 -11.22
N GLY A 197 12.48 10.64 -10.27
CA GLY A 197 12.51 10.88 -8.84
C GLY A 197 13.67 10.13 -8.18
N TYR A 198 14.33 10.80 -7.24
CA TYR A 198 15.26 10.21 -6.29
C TYR A 198 14.78 10.49 -4.86
N LEU A 199 14.84 9.48 -4.01
CA LEU A 199 14.69 9.60 -2.56
C LEU A 199 15.87 8.88 -1.91
N GLY A 200 16.56 9.53 -0.97
CA GLY A 200 17.63 8.94 -0.17
C GLY A 200 17.55 9.46 1.26
N LEU A 201 17.80 8.62 2.25
CA LEU A 201 17.79 8.99 3.66
C LEU A 201 18.57 7.97 4.50
N ASP A 202 19.14 8.44 5.60
CA ASP A 202 19.62 7.58 6.68
C ASP A 202 18.43 7.04 7.49
N LYS A 203 18.64 5.90 8.13
CA LYS A 203 17.70 5.38 9.12
C LYS A 203 17.60 6.33 10.30
N TRP A 204 16.38 6.54 10.83
CA TRP A 204 16.18 7.46 11.96
C TRP A 204 16.64 6.87 13.31
N LYS A 205 16.81 5.55 13.36
CA LYS A 205 17.47 4.82 14.45
C LYS A 205 18.43 3.78 13.86
N GLY A 206 19.46 3.43 14.63
CA GLY A 206 20.49 2.51 14.18
C GLY A 206 21.35 3.08 13.05
N SER A 207 22.14 2.20 12.44
CA SER A 207 23.01 2.51 11.32
C SER A 207 22.43 1.93 10.03
N GLY A 208 22.43 2.74 8.97
CA GLY A 208 22.00 2.31 7.64
C GLY A 208 21.31 3.40 6.82
N GLU A 209 21.11 3.11 5.54
CA GLU A 209 20.53 4.02 4.55
C GLU A 209 19.40 3.34 3.74
N GLN A 210 18.58 4.17 3.11
CA GLN A 210 17.56 3.75 2.16
C GLN A 210 17.58 4.70 0.97
N TYR A 211 17.44 4.15 -0.24
CA TYR A 211 17.29 4.96 -1.44
C TYR A 211 16.38 4.33 -2.49
N GLN A 212 15.79 5.18 -3.32
CA GLN A 212 14.93 4.80 -4.43
C GLN A 212 15.17 5.71 -5.63
N HIS A 213 15.33 5.08 -6.79
CA HIS A 213 15.27 5.71 -8.10
C HIS A 213 13.97 5.31 -8.78
N GLN A 214 13.26 6.27 -9.37
CA GLN A 214 12.04 5.97 -10.10
C GLN A 214 11.91 6.83 -11.34
N PHE A 215 11.62 6.19 -12.47
CA PHE A 215 11.32 6.84 -13.73
C PHE A 215 9.88 6.51 -14.12
N ASN A 216 9.09 7.53 -14.43
CA ASN A 216 7.74 7.36 -14.95
C ASN A 216 7.59 8.11 -16.27
N ALA A 217 6.82 7.55 -17.20
CA ALA A 217 6.44 8.22 -18.43
C ALA A 217 5.00 7.85 -18.82
N LYS A 218 4.28 8.80 -19.41
CA LYS A 218 2.95 8.57 -20.01
C LYS A 218 2.82 9.36 -21.30
N GLY A 219 2.15 8.78 -22.28
CA GLY A 219 1.85 9.44 -23.55
C GLY A 219 0.40 9.23 -23.95
N ILE A 220 -0.19 10.25 -24.57
CA ILE A 220 -1.53 10.22 -25.14
C ILE A 220 -1.44 10.65 -26.60
N ILE A 221 -2.11 9.89 -27.48
CA ILE A 221 -2.27 10.21 -28.89
C ILE A 221 -3.76 10.17 -29.23
N ASP A 222 -4.27 11.30 -29.69
CA ASP A 222 -5.62 11.46 -30.22
C ASP A 222 -5.61 11.11 -31.72
N ALA A 223 -5.86 9.84 -32.04
CA ALA A 223 -5.78 9.24 -33.37
C ALA A 223 -7.15 9.23 -34.07
N GLY A 224 -7.63 10.41 -34.46
CA GLY A 224 -8.95 10.57 -35.06
C GLY A 224 -10.04 10.44 -33.99
N THR A 225 -10.88 9.39 -34.07
CA THR A 225 -11.87 9.11 -33.02
C THR A 225 -11.30 8.28 -31.87
N ALA A 226 -10.16 7.61 -32.07
CA ALA A 226 -9.56 6.76 -31.04
C ALA A 226 -8.55 7.54 -30.20
N LYS A 227 -8.52 7.28 -28.89
CA LYS A 227 -7.49 7.78 -27.97
C LYS A 227 -6.57 6.62 -27.58
N ILE A 228 -5.27 6.77 -27.83
CA ILE A 228 -4.25 5.79 -27.45
C ILE A 228 -3.48 6.32 -26.24
N THR A 229 -3.34 5.51 -25.20
CA THR A 229 -2.57 5.87 -23.98
C THR A 229 -1.49 4.84 -23.71
N GLY A 230 -0.26 5.30 -23.54
CA GLY A 230 0.87 4.47 -23.10
C GLY A 230 1.38 4.92 -21.72
N PHE A 231 1.78 3.97 -20.88
CA PHE A 231 2.41 4.23 -19.59
C PHE A 231 3.63 3.34 -19.39
N PHE A 232 4.68 3.87 -18.76
CA PHE A 232 5.89 3.14 -18.40
C PHE A 232 6.40 3.59 -17.02
N ASN A 233 6.83 2.63 -16.21
CA ASN A 233 7.49 2.82 -14.93
C ASN A 233 8.71 1.91 -14.82
N PHE A 234 9.81 2.47 -14.31
CA PHE A 234 10.95 1.75 -13.78
C PHE A 234 11.19 2.21 -12.34
N SER A 235 11.45 1.28 -11.42
CA SER A 235 11.84 1.58 -10.05
C SER A 235 13.02 0.70 -9.64
N ASP A 236 13.99 1.27 -8.93
CA ASP A 236 15.09 0.56 -8.27
C ASP A 236 15.18 1.06 -6.83
N ARG A 237 14.91 0.16 -5.89
CA ARG A 237 14.73 0.48 -4.48
C ARG A 237 15.61 -0.41 -3.61
N HIS A 238 16.33 0.22 -2.69
CA HIS A 238 17.21 -0.45 -1.75
C HIS A 238 16.96 0.15 -0.37
N GLU A 239 16.47 -0.65 0.57
CA GLU A 239 16.16 -0.19 1.92
C GLU A 239 16.75 -1.13 2.98
N GLN A 240 17.48 -0.60 3.95
CA GLN A 240 17.83 -1.36 5.16
C GLN A 240 16.68 -1.34 6.16
N ASP A 241 16.37 -2.52 6.67
CA ASP A 241 15.22 -2.75 7.53
C ASP A 241 15.49 -2.35 8.98
N TYR A 242 14.46 -1.84 9.64
CA TYR A 242 14.48 -1.66 11.09
C TYR A 242 14.20 -2.99 11.79
N GLN A 243 14.83 -3.19 12.95
CA GLN A 243 14.60 -4.36 13.78
C GLN A 243 13.15 -4.42 14.27
N ASP A 244 12.55 -5.61 14.09
CA ASP A 244 11.24 -5.93 14.67
C ASP A 244 11.37 -6.08 16.20
N LEU A 245 10.52 -5.35 16.90
CA LEU A 245 10.53 -5.24 18.36
C LEU A 245 9.42 -6.09 18.98
N THR A 246 9.67 -6.49 20.23
CA THR A 246 8.68 -6.97 21.20
C THR A 246 8.39 -5.86 22.22
N LEU A 247 7.31 -5.99 23.00
CA LEU A 247 7.11 -5.14 24.18
C LEU A 247 8.27 -5.29 25.17
N SER A 248 8.80 -6.50 25.35
CA SER A 248 9.99 -6.76 26.18
C SER A 248 11.22 -5.99 25.70
N ILE A 249 11.53 -6.02 24.40
CA ILE A 249 12.65 -5.25 23.82
C ILE A 249 12.44 -3.75 24.06
N ILE A 250 11.23 -3.23 23.80
CA ILE A 250 10.92 -1.81 24.02
C ILE A 250 11.12 -1.44 25.50
N ASN A 251 10.66 -2.28 26.43
CA ASN A 251 10.76 -2.00 27.87
C ASN A 251 12.21 -2.07 28.40
N ARG A 252 13.04 -2.96 27.85
CA ARG A 252 14.45 -3.12 28.29
C ARG A 252 15.40 -2.16 27.59
N LEU A 253 15.26 -2.01 26.27
CA LEU A 253 16.24 -1.36 25.40
C LEU A 253 15.74 -0.03 24.80
N GLY A 254 14.44 0.25 24.92
CA GLY A 254 13.82 1.47 24.40
C GLY A 254 13.49 1.41 22.91
N TYR A 255 12.81 2.45 22.41
CA TYR A 255 12.36 2.52 21.01
C TYR A 255 13.49 2.66 19.97
N LYS A 256 14.67 3.12 20.39
CA LYS A 256 15.81 3.40 19.51
C LYS A 256 16.71 2.20 19.24
N VAL A 257 16.48 1.05 19.90
CA VAL A 257 17.23 -0.18 19.61
C VAL A 257 16.99 -0.62 18.18
N ASP A 258 18.05 -1.08 17.51
CA ASP A 258 18.02 -1.49 16.11
C ASP A 258 19.13 -2.50 15.79
N ASN A 259 19.14 -3.02 14.55
CA ASN A 259 20.23 -3.85 14.03
C ASN A 259 21.58 -3.10 14.09
N ILE A 260 22.65 -3.86 14.35
CA ILE A 260 24.01 -3.38 14.65
C ILE A 260 24.93 -3.51 13.44
N SER A 261 24.54 -2.90 12.31
CA SER A 261 25.22 -3.02 11.01
C SER A 261 26.62 -2.41 10.99
N ASP A 262 26.92 -1.56 11.97
CA ASP A 262 28.21 -0.92 12.22
C ASP A 262 29.11 -1.69 13.21
N ASP A 263 28.62 -2.75 13.86
CA ASP A 263 29.37 -3.56 14.83
C ASP A 263 29.30 -5.06 14.52
N TYR A 264 29.96 -5.45 13.44
CA TYR A 264 30.07 -6.86 13.03
C TYR A 264 30.71 -7.77 14.09
N PRO A 265 31.80 -7.37 14.80
CA PRO A 265 32.36 -8.18 15.88
C PRO A 265 31.36 -8.50 17.00
N LEU A 266 30.55 -7.52 17.41
CA LEU A 266 29.50 -7.73 18.40
C LEU A 266 28.42 -8.69 17.89
N ALA A 267 27.98 -8.55 16.64
CA ALA A 267 27.03 -9.47 16.05
C ALA A 267 27.56 -10.92 16.02
N VAL A 268 28.83 -11.11 15.64
CA VAL A 268 29.51 -12.41 15.67
C VAL A 268 29.58 -12.98 17.09
N LEU A 269 29.88 -12.15 18.09
CA LEU A 269 29.90 -12.57 19.49
C LEU A 269 28.50 -13.00 19.98
N ILE A 270 27.45 -12.24 19.68
CA ILE A 270 26.06 -12.59 20.01
C ILE A 270 25.67 -13.92 19.36
N ALA A 271 26.01 -14.12 18.09
CA ALA A 271 25.76 -15.36 17.37
C ALA A 271 26.51 -16.57 17.97
N ASP A 272 27.79 -16.41 18.31
CA ASP A 272 28.58 -17.46 18.97
C ASP A 272 27.98 -17.84 20.33
N VAL A 273 27.60 -16.85 21.16
CA VAL A 273 26.95 -17.10 22.46
C VAL A 273 25.62 -17.82 22.25
N GLY A 274 24.81 -17.41 21.27
CA GLY A 274 23.55 -18.07 20.93
C GLY A 274 23.75 -19.53 20.50
N ALA A 275 24.77 -19.81 19.69
CA ALA A 275 25.13 -21.19 19.34
C ALA A 275 25.61 -22.01 20.54
N ASN A 276 26.48 -21.44 21.39
CA ASN A 276 27.01 -22.11 22.59
C ASN A 276 25.92 -22.48 23.61
N ARG A 277 24.89 -21.63 23.73
CA ARG A 277 23.72 -21.86 24.58
C ARG A 277 22.71 -22.85 23.97
N GLY A 278 22.81 -23.09 22.67
CA GLY A 278 21.85 -23.90 21.89
C GLY A 278 20.63 -23.13 21.42
N ASP A 279 20.57 -21.81 21.64
CA ASP A 279 19.41 -20.96 21.32
C ASP A 279 19.14 -20.92 19.79
N THR A 280 20.19 -21.00 18.96
CA THR A 280 20.07 -21.00 17.50
C THR A 280 19.99 -22.40 16.88
N GLY A 281 20.29 -23.45 17.64
CA GLY A 281 20.47 -24.81 17.13
C GLY A 281 21.68 -25.00 16.21
N ALA A 282 22.49 -23.96 15.97
CA ALA A 282 23.70 -24.05 15.16
C ALA A 282 24.85 -24.72 15.93
N THR A 283 25.71 -25.44 15.22
CA THR A 283 26.90 -26.06 15.82
C THR A 283 27.84 -24.97 16.37
N PRO A 284 28.26 -25.04 17.65
CA PRO A 284 29.23 -24.12 18.23
C PRO A 284 30.54 -24.06 17.44
N LEU A 285 30.90 -22.87 16.94
CA LEU A 285 32.16 -22.63 16.24
C LEU A 285 33.23 -21.95 17.13
N ASN A 286 32.80 -21.34 18.24
CA ASN A 286 33.68 -20.64 19.18
C ASN A 286 33.22 -20.84 20.64
N PRO A 287 33.54 -21.98 21.27
CA PRO A 287 33.19 -22.22 22.67
C PRO A 287 33.77 -21.19 23.65
N ALA A 288 34.86 -20.51 23.29
CA ALA A 288 35.50 -19.51 24.14
C ALA A 288 34.68 -18.21 24.29
N ALA A 289 33.67 -17.98 23.44
CA ALA A 289 32.73 -16.86 23.60
C ALA A 289 31.85 -16.96 24.87
N GLY A 290 31.77 -18.14 25.49
CA GLY A 290 30.99 -18.36 26.71
C GLY A 290 29.49 -18.46 26.46
N LEU A 291 28.70 -18.30 27.53
CA LEU A 291 27.25 -18.53 27.57
C LEU A 291 26.44 -17.30 27.99
N VAL A 292 27.10 -16.16 28.16
CA VAL A 292 26.49 -14.92 28.65
C VAL A 292 26.43 -13.92 27.50
N TYR A 293 25.22 -13.48 27.15
CA TYR A 293 25.06 -12.45 26.13
C TYR A 293 25.70 -11.13 26.58
N PRO A 294 26.36 -10.39 25.68
CA PRO A 294 26.85 -9.06 25.98
C PRO A 294 25.71 -8.14 26.44
N THR A 295 25.91 -7.43 27.55
CA THR A 295 24.94 -6.42 28.02
C THR A 295 24.75 -5.35 26.94
N PRO A 296 23.51 -4.91 26.64
CA PRO A 296 22.25 -5.17 27.34
C PRO A 296 21.40 -6.32 26.77
N TYR A 297 21.94 -7.12 25.84
CA TYR A 297 21.20 -8.16 25.14
C TYR A 297 20.98 -9.39 26.02
N THR A 298 19.82 -10.02 25.83
CA THR A 298 19.38 -11.17 26.63
C THR A 298 19.06 -12.40 25.79
N THR A 299 18.92 -12.22 24.48
CA THR A 299 18.70 -13.27 23.48
C THR A 299 19.42 -12.90 22.19
N VAL A 300 19.72 -13.90 21.36
CA VAL A 300 20.30 -13.73 20.02
C VAL A 300 19.41 -12.90 19.09
N ASP A 301 18.11 -12.85 19.35
CA ASP A 301 17.14 -12.16 18.50
C ASP A 301 16.88 -10.70 18.92
N ASP A 302 17.52 -10.20 19.98
CA ASP A 302 17.35 -8.81 20.42
C ASP A 302 17.79 -7.82 19.32
N VAL A 303 18.90 -8.14 18.64
CA VAL A 303 19.45 -7.41 17.48
C VAL A 303 20.10 -8.39 16.51
N TYR A 304 20.06 -8.07 15.22
CA TYR A 304 20.86 -8.76 14.21
C TYR A 304 21.94 -7.84 13.65
N PHE A 305 22.81 -8.39 12.81
CA PHE A 305 23.81 -7.55 12.13
C PHE A 305 23.14 -6.57 11.16
N ASP A 306 22.40 -7.07 10.19
CA ASP A 306 21.75 -6.21 9.18
C ASP A 306 20.58 -6.93 8.49
N ALA A 307 19.73 -6.17 7.82
CA ALA A 307 18.59 -6.65 7.03
C ALA A 307 18.20 -5.62 5.96
N SER A 308 17.66 -6.08 4.84
CA SER A 308 17.22 -5.18 3.76
C SER A 308 16.17 -5.76 2.84
N GLY A 309 15.41 -4.85 2.22
CA GLY A 309 14.53 -5.09 1.09
C GLY A 309 15.07 -4.45 -0.19
N LEU A 310 15.33 -5.27 -1.21
CA LEU A 310 15.80 -4.83 -2.52
C LEU A 310 14.74 -5.13 -3.58
N ARG A 311 14.36 -4.14 -4.39
CA ARG A 311 13.33 -4.28 -5.43
C ARG A 311 13.77 -3.58 -6.70
N ARG A 312 13.59 -4.25 -7.83
CA ARG A 312 13.70 -3.66 -9.17
C ARG A 312 12.48 -4.02 -9.98
N ASP A 313 11.87 -3.03 -10.62
CA ASP A 313 10.58 -3.18 -11.28
C ASP A 313 10.55 -2.52 -12.65
N TYR A 314 9.83 -3.17 -13.57
CA TYR A 314 9.38 -2.61 -14.83
C TYR A 314 7.87 -2.80 -14.93
N LEU A 315 7.14 -1.74 -15.23
CA LEU A 315 5.70 -1.81 -15.54
C LEU A 315 5.43 -1.01 -16.81
N GLY A 316 4.71 -1.61 -17.76
CA GLY A 316 4.31 -0.96 -18.99
C GLY A 316 2.87 -1.27 -19.36
N SER A 317 2.18 -0.33 -19.99
CA SER A 317 0.86 -0.56 -20.57
C SER A 317 0.64 0.22 -21.86
N LEU A 318 -0.26 -0.30 -22.70
CA LEU A 318 -0.77 0.36 -23.88
C LEU A 318 -2.28 0.10 -23.95
N GLY A 319 -3.05 1.17 -24.06
CA GLY A 319 -4.50 1.12 -24.15
C GLY A 319 -5.04 1.95 -25.31
N VAL A 320 -6.23 1.57 -25.75
CA VAL A 320 -7.02 2.27 -26.75
C VAL A 320 -8.44 2.44 -26.24
N GLU A 321 -8.98 3.64 -26.42
CA GLU A 321 -10.36 3.99 -26.22
C GLU A 321 -10.97 4.41 -27.55
N VAL A 322 -12.12 3.85 -27.91
CA VAL A 322 -12.78 4.10 -29.20
C VAL A 322 -14.28 4.32 -28.97
N PRO A 323 -14.82 5.52 -29.27
CA PRO A 323 -16.25 5.72 -29.38
C PRO A 323 -16.74 5.03 -30.65
N LEU A 324 -17.38 3.87 -30.48
CA LEU A 324 -17.97 3.10 -31.59
C LEU A 324 -19.21 3.80 -32.15
N SER A 325 -19.89 4.61 -31.33
CA SER A 325 -20.99 5.53 -31.69
C SER A 325 -21.18 6.56 -30.57
N ASP A 326 -22.11 7.51 -30.75
CA ASP A 326 -22.48 8.50 -29.71
C ASP A 326 -22.97 7.87 -28.39
N LYS A 327 -23.31 6.58 -28.40
CA LYS A 327 -23.86 5.85 -27.25
C LYS A 327 -22.98 4.73 -26.75
N VAL A 328 -21.96 4.32 -27.52
CA VAL A 328 -21.20 3.10 -27.24
C VAL A 328 -19.72 3.41 -27.28
N ASN A 329 -19.04 3.21 -26.16
CA ASN A 329 -17.60 3.35 -26.02
C ASN A 329 -16.95 1.98 -25.76
N PHE A 330 -15.77 1.77 -26.33
CA PHE A 330 -14.97 0.57 -26.16
C PHE A 330 -13.60 0.95 -25.61
N GLU A 331 -13.15 0.28 -24.55
CA GLU A 331 -11.81 0.41 -23.99
C GLU A 331 -11.11 -0.95 -23.98
N LEU A 332 -9.83 -0.98 -24.32
CA LEU A 332 -8.96 -2.14 -24.18
C LEU A 332 -7.55 -1.70 -23.78
N LYS A 333 -6.99 -2.34 -22.76
CA LYS A 333 -5.62 -2.09 -22.28
C LYS A 333 -4.87 -3.39 -22.04
N GLY A 334 -3.66 -3.47 -22.57
CA GLY A 334 -2.69 -4.52 -22.27
C GLY A 334 -1.60 -4.00 -21.35
N TYR A 335 -1.09 -4.85 -20.46
CA TYR A 335 0.02 -4.51 -19.57
C TYR A 335 1.01 -5.66 -19.39
N PHE A 336 2.21 -5.29 -18.99
CA PHE A 336 3.30 -6.19 -18.60
C PHE A 336 4.00 -5.64 -17.36
N HIS A 337 4.33 -6.52 -16.42
CA HIS A 337 5.08 -6.20 -15.22
C HIS A 337 6.15 -7.26 -14.95
N ASP A 338 7.37 -6.80 -14.70
CA ASP A 338 8.52 -7.60 -14.31
C ASP A 338 9.06 -7.06 -12.98
N ASN A 339 9.36 -7.94 -12.04
CA ASN A 339 9.97 -7.60 -10.75
C ASN A 339 11.08 -8.59 -10.41
N HIS A 340 12.19 -8.07 -9.88
CA HIS A 340 13.22 -8.81 -9.18
C HIS A 340 13.30 -8.31 -7.73
N GLY A 341 13.10 -9.19 -6.76
CA GLY A 341 13.00 -8.84 -5.34
C GLY A 341 13.82 -9.76 -4.44
N GLN A 342 14.50 -9.18 -3.44
CA GLN A 342 15.14 -9.92 -2.34
C GLN A 342 14.83 -9.25 -1.01
N GLY A 343 14.26 -9.98 -0.06
CA GLY A 343 14.27 -9.61 1.36
C GLY A 343 15.35 -10.43 2.07
N LEU A 344 16.30 -9.79 2.73
CA LEU A 344 17.45 -10.47 3.31
C LEU A 344 17.70 -10.11 4.77
N TRP A 345 18.27 -11.06 5.50
CA TRP A 345 18.62 -10.91 6.90
C TRP A 345 19.94 -11.62 7.17
N TYR A 346 20.82 -11.00 7.95
CA TYR A 346 22.03 -11.64 8.47
C TYR A 346 21.65 -12.52 9.66
N THR A 347 21.60 -13.83 9.43
CA THR A 347 21.05 -14.80 10.35
C THR A 347 22.12 -15.58 11.12
N PRO A 348 21.98 -15.72 12.45
CA PRO A 348 22.85 -16.55 13.28
C PRO A 348 22.43 -18.03 13.33
N TYR A 349 21.39 -18.42 12.59
CA TYR A 349 20.81 -19.77 12.61
C TYR A 349 21.46 -20.73 11.62
N VAL A 350 22.20 -20.21 10.65
CA VAL A 350 22.93 -21.00 9.65
C VAL A 350 24.32 -20.39 9.49
N PRO A 351 25.39 -21.08 9.93
CA PRO A 351 26.75 -20.57 9.79
C PRO A 351 27.22 -20.52 8.33
N SER A 352 28.11 -19.58 8.04
CA SER A 352 28.80 -19.51 6.75
C SER A 352 29.87 -20.61 6.62
N PRO A 353 30.11 -21.15 5.40
CA PRO A 353 31.21 -22.08 5.15
C PRO A 353 32.61 -21.53 5.49
N SER A 354 32.76 -20.21 5.60
CA SER A 354 34.00 -19.52 5.99
C SER A 354 34.33 -19.61 7.48
N GLY A 355 33.47 -20.21 8.30
CA GLY A 355 33.61 -20.26 9.76
C GLY A 355 33.03 -19.04 10.51
N SER A 356 32.38 -18.11 9.80
CA SER A 356 31.51 -17.12 10.44
C SER A 356 30.24 -17.80 11.00
N PRO A 357 29.82 -17.50 12.24
CA PRO A 357 28.59 -18.06 12.81
C PRO A 357 27.32 -17.46 12.18
N ILE A 358 27.47 -16.46 11.30
CA ILE A 358 26.39 -15.76 10.61
C ILE A 358 26.46 -16.06 9.12
N SER A 359 25.31 -16.13 8.44
CA SER A 359 25.18 -16.06 6.98
C SER A 359 24.08 -15.09 6.57
N ILE A 360 23.97 -14.74 5.29
CA ILE A 360 22.80 -13.99 4.78
C ILE A 360 21.74 -14.99 4.34
N ARG A 361 20.52 -14.88 4.88
CA ARG A 361 19.34 -15.59 4.39
C ARG A 361 18.47 -14.64 3.59
N THR A 362 18.16 -15.02 2.35
CA THR A 362 17.22 -14.30 1.50
C THR A 362 15.89 -15.04 1.41
N THR A 363 14.81 -14.29 1.24
CA THR A 363 13.62 -14.74 0.53
C THR A 363 13.56 -13.94 -0.75
N GLU A 364 13.72 -14.63 -1.87
CA GLU A 364 13.86 -14.03 -3.19
C GLU A 364 12.59 -14.31 -3.98
N TYR A 365 12.23 -13.37 -4.83
CA TYR A 365 11.13 -13.56 -5.72
C TYR A 365 11.28 -12.79 -7.02
N ASP A 366 10.75 -13.38 -8.08
CA ASP A 366 10.64 -12.78 -9.40
C ASP A 366 9.18 -12.86 -9.84
N ILE A 367 8.65 -11.79 -10.40
CA ILE A 367 7.30 -11.77 -10.99
C ILE A 367 7.46 -11.42 -12.47
N SER A 368 6.87 -12.22 -13.34
CA SER A 368 6.64 -11.87 -14.74
C SER A 368 5.16 -12.06 -15.06
N ARG A 369 4.42 -10.95 -15.18
CA ARG A 369 2.97 -10.99 -15.40
C ARG A 369 2.56 -10.14 -16.59
N LYS A 370 1.59 -10.66 -17.33
CA LYS A 370 0.98 -10.00 -18.47
C LYS A 370 -0.52 -10.19 -18.42
N GLY A 371 -1.25 -9.15 -18.78
CA GLY A 371 -2.69 -9.21 -18.83
C GLY A 371 -3.28 -8.21 -19.81
N ALA A 372 -4.56 -8.42 -20.06
CA ALA A 372 -5.38 -7.50 -20.83
C ALA A 372 -6.74 -7.37 -20.16
N PHE A 373 -7.27 -6.16 -20.14
CA PHE A 373 -8.60 -5.87 -19.66
C PHE A 373 -9.26 -4.83 -20.55
N GLY A 374 -10.58 -4.82 -20.56
CA GLY A 374 -11.35 -3.89 -21.38
C GLY A 374 -12.83 -4.02 -21.11
N ASP A 375 -13.58 -3.05 -21.62
CA ASP A 375 -15.02 -3.00 -21.48
C ASP A 375 -15.70 -2.31 -22.66
N ILE A 376 -16.99 -2.58 -22.77
CA ILE A 376 -17.92 -1.84 -23.62
C ILE A 376 -18.92 -1.17 -22.70
N LYS A 377 -19.07 0.15 -22.84
CA LYS A 377 -20.04 0.98 -22.14
C LYS A 377 -21.09 1.47 -23.13
N ALA A 378 -22.36 1.21 -22.86
CA ALA A 378 -23.48 1.61 -23.69
C ALA A 378 -24.47 2.48 -22.89
N ASP A 379 -24.64 3.74 -23.28
CA ASP A 379 -25.70 4.61 -22.78
C ASP A 379 -26.98 4.41 -23.61
N LEU A 380 -27.98 3.77 -23.00
CA LEU A 380 -29.25 3.42 -23.62
C LEU A 380 -30.37 4.43 -23.26
N GLY A 381 -30.01 5.55 -22.62
CA GLY A 381 -30.91 6.63 -22.23
C GLY A 381 -31.48 6.49 -20.82
N TRP A 382 -32.23 5.42 -20.56
CA TRP A 382 -32.78 5.14 -19.22
C TRP A 382 -31.85 4.29 -18.35
N ASN A 383 -30.84 3.66 -18.96
CA ASN A 383 -29.82 2.87 -18.29
C ASN A 383 -28.46 2.94 -19.01
N ALA A 384 -27.38 2.75 -18.26
CA ALA A 384 -26.01 2.68 -18.77
C ALA A 384 -25.41 1.31 -18.46
N LEU A 385 -25.25 0.48 -19.50
CA LEU A 385 -24.77 -0.90 -19.40
C LEU A 385 -23.27 -0.96 -19.66
N THR A 386 -22.53 -1.59 -18.75
CA THR A 386 -21.10 -1.89 -18.89
C THR A 386 -20.88 -3.39 -18.85
N ILE A 387 -20.14 -3.91 -19.83
CA ILE A 387 -19.71 -5.31 -19.86
C ILE A 387 -18.21 -5.32 -20.07
N GLY A 388 -17.47 -5.99 -19.19
CA GLY A 388 -16.02 -6.04 -19.31
C GLY A 388 -15.41 -7.35 -18.85
N GLY A 389 -14.13 -7.48 -19.12
CA GLY A 389 -13.36 -8.66 -18.82
C GLY A 389 -11.90 -8.36 -18.53
N TRP A 390 -11.26 -9.32 -17.86
CA TRP A 390 -9.84 -9.29 -17.56
C TRP A 390 -9.26 -10.69 -17.62
N TYR A 391 -8.11 -10.78 -18.27
CA TYR A 391 -7.27 -11.97 -18.27
C TYR A 391 -5.87 -11.58 -17.79
N GLU A 392 -5.31 -12.37 -16.89
CA GLU A 392 -3.92 -12.26 -16.47
C GLU A 392 -3.28 -13.65 -16.41
N ARG A 393 -2.02 -13.70 -16.84
CA ARG A 393 -1.11 -14.78 -16.48
C ARG A 393 0.06 -14.20 -15.71
N ASN A 394 0.30 -14.75 -14.53
CA ASN A 394 1.38 -14.39 -13.63
C ASN A 394 2.26 -15.60 -13.39
N ASP A 395 3.53 -15.50 -13.79
CA ASP A 395 4.58 -16.47 -13.48
C ASP A 395 5.44 -15.88 -12.35
N PHE A 396 5.41 -16.53 -11.18
CA PHE A 396 6.04 -16.09 -9.94
C PHE A 396 7.06 -17.13 -9.49
N HIS A 397 8.33 -16.77 -9.45
CA HIS A 397 9.39 -17.62 -8.92
C HIS A 397 9.70 -17.19 -7.48
N GLN A 398 9.88 -18.13 -6.57
CA GLN A 398 10.22 -17.85 -5.17
C GLN A 398 11.24 -18.84 -4.63
N ALA A 399 12.25 -18.33 -3.93
CA ALA A 399 13.29 -19.17 -3.32
C ALA A 399 13.71 -18.67 -1.94
N ARG A 400 14.27 -19.59 -1.14
CA ARG A 400 15.02 -19.25 0.07
C ARG A 400 16.45 -19.73 -0.04
N ARG A 401 17.38 -18.79 0.00
CA ARG A 401 18.81 -19.04 -0.25
C ARG A 401 19.66 -18.48 0.88
N PHE A 402 20.85 -19.06 1.02
CA PHE A 402 21.84 -18.68 2.02
C PHE A 402 23.17 -18.35 1.34
N TYR A 403 23.78 -17.26 1.77
CA TYR A 403 25.02 -16.72 1.22
C TYR A 403 26.09 -16.59 2.30
N GLY A 404 27.29 -17.07 1.97
CA GLY A 404 28.40 -17.09 2.90
C GLY A 404 29.04 -15.71 3.03
N LEU A 405 29.34 -15.32 4.26
CA LEU A 405 30.17 -14.15 4.57
C LEU A 405 31.65 -14.48 4.37
N THR A 406 32.48 -13.46 4.17
CA THR A 406 33.92 -13.62 3.87
C THR A 406 34.69 -14.21 5.05
N SER A 407 34.51 -13.69 6.26
CA SER A 407 35.20 -14.19 7.45
C SER A 407 34.47 -13.82 8.74
N ARG A 408 35.05 -14.20 9.89
CA ARG A 408 34.60 -13.81 11.23
C ARG A 408 34.87 -12.34 11.57
N THR A 409 35.71 -11.65 10.80
CA THR A 409 36.11 -10.25 11.06
C THR A 409 35.59 -9.27 10.03
N VAL A 410 35.24 -9.75 8.84
CA VAL A 410 34.71 -8.92 7.75
C VAL A 410 33.53 -9.65 7.09
N PRO A 411 32.34 -9.03 6.98
CA PRO A 411 31.19 -9.67 6.35
C PRO A 411 31.43 -9.88 4.84
N GLY A 412 32.06 -8.91 4.17
CA GLY A 412 32.47 -8.97 2.77
C GLY A 412 31.32 -8.99 1.75
N ARG A 413 30.10 -8.69 2.22
CA ARG A 413 28.89 -8.50 1.43
C ARG A 413 28.13 -7.31 2.00
N SER A 414 27.51 -6.51 1.13
CA SER A 414 26.61 -5.42 1.50
C SER A 414 25.16 -5.91 1.46
N ALA A 415 24.36 -5.50 2.45
CA ALA A 415 22.91 -5.69 2.46
C ALA A 415 22.21 -4.93 1.32
N LEU A 416 22.81 -3.87 0.80
CA LEU A 416 22.21 -3.08 -0.28
C LEU A 416 22.47 -3.66 -1.68
N ASN A 417 23.17 -4.78 -1.81
CA ASN A 417 23.41 -5.43 -3.09
C ASN A 417 22.56 -6.69 -3.25
N PHE A 418 22.06 -6.93 -4.47
CA PHE A 418 21.46 -8.21 -4.81
C PHE A 418 22.48 -9.33 -4.61
N GLN A 419 22.12 -10.32 -3.81
CA GLN A 419 23.00 -11.43 -3.46
C GLN A 419 23.08 -12.43 -4.61
N SER A 420 24.27 -12.97 -4.81
CA SER A 420 24.56 -14.00 -5.80
C SER A 420 25.50 -15.06 -5.23
N ASN A 421 25.51 -16.24 -5.89
CA ASN A 421 26.28 -17.42 -5.52
C ASN A 421 25.91 -17.97 -4.13
N PRO A 422 24.69 -18.49 -3.95
CA PRO A 422 24.29 -19.09 -2.68
C PRO A 422 25.08 -20.37 -2.42
N PHE A 423 25.46 -20.63 -1.17
CA PHE A 423 26.07 -21.92 -0.79
C PHE A 423 25.01 -22.97 -0.44
N PHE A 424 23.78 -22.54 -0.18
CA PHE A 424 22.68 -23.42 0.17
C PHE A 424 21.33 -22.82 -0.27
N THR A 425 20.52 -23.61 -0.96
CA THR A 425 19.12 -23.29 -1.28
C THR A 425 18.22 -24.20 -0.46
N GLN A 426 17.41 -23.63 0.42
CA GLN A 426 16.53 -24.38 1.30
C GLN A 426 15.30 -24.91 0.56
N TRP A 427 14.73 -24.08 -0.31
CA TRP A 427 13.63 -24.44 -1.22
C TRP A 427 13.56 -23.43 -2.36
N GLU A 428 12.96 -23.85 -3.47
CA GLU A 428 12.83 -23.08 -4.72
C GLU A 428 11.63 -23.59 -5.52
N PHE A 429 10.76 -22.69 -5.94
CA PHE A 429 9.49 -23.00 -6.59
C PHE A 429 9.15 -22.00 -7.70
N ASP A 430 8.55 -22.54 -8.75
CA ASP A 430 7.83 -21.79 -9.77
C ASP A 430 6.33 -21.90 -9.53
N TYR A 431 5.66 -20.77 -9.48
CA TYR A 431 4.22 -20.65 -9.38
C TYR A 431 3.64 -20.04 -10.65
N THR A 432 2.56 -20.61 -11.16
CA THR A 432 1.77 -20.00 -12.24
C THR A 432 0.36 -19.76 -11.75
N THR A 433 -0.12 -18.53 -11.95
CA THR A 433 -1.49 -18.10 -11.68
C THR A 433 -2.15 -17.66 -12.99
N ASP A 434 -3.19 -18.37 -13.43
CA ASP A 434 -4.01 -17.99 -14.58
C ASP A 434 -5.37 -17.46 -14.09
N ILE A 435 -5.72 -16.23 -14.48
CA ILE A 435 -6.92 -15.51 -14.07
C ILE A 435 -7.79 -15.23 -15.29
N VAL A 436 -9.08 -15.55 -15.18
CA VAL A 436 -10.13 -15.03 -16.04
C VAL A 436 -11.20 -14.40 -15.17
N GLN A 437 -11.55 -13.15 -15.45
CA GLN A 437 -12.60 -12.41 -14.79
C GLN A 437 -13.52 -11.77 -15.84
N TYR A 438 -14.80 -11.70 -15.54
CA TYR A 438 -15.77 -10.89 -16.27
C TYR A 438 -16.63 -10.10 -15.28
N TYR A 439 -17.26 -9.05 -15.76
CA TYR A 439 -18.25 -8.30 -15.00
C TYR A 439 -19.32 -7.71 -15.89
N VAL A 440 -20.49 -7.50 -15.30
CA VAL A 440 -21.61 -6.78 -15.91
C VAL A 440 -22.13 -5.79 -14.88
N GLN A 441 -22.39 -4.57 -15.31
CA GLN A 441 -22.96 -3.51 -14.47
C GLN A 441 -23.98 -2.72 -15.27
N ASP A 442 -25.09 -2.37 -14.64
CA ASP A 442 -26.14 -1.55 -15.22
C ASP A 442 -26.55 -0.45 -14.24
N LYS A 443 -26.33 0.81 -14.62
CA LYS A 443 -26.75 1.99 -13.86
C LYS A 443 -28.06 2.52 -14.45
N ILE A 444 -29.16 2.26 -13.76
CA ILE A 444 -30.53 2.57 -14.18
C ILE A 444 -30.99 3.87 -13.52
N LYS A 445 -31.56 4.80 -14.30
CA LYS A 445 -32.16 6.04 -13.79
C LYS A 445 -33.68 5.96 -13.85
N LEU A 446 -34.33 6.04 -12.69
CA LEU A 446 -35.80 6.02 -12.54
C LEU A 446 -36.27 7.33 -11.90
N GLY A 447 -36.47 8.36 -12.73
CA GLY A 447 -36.63 9.72 -12.21
C GLY A 447 -35.37 10.14 -11.47
N ASP A 448 -35.52 10.55 -10.22
CA ASP A 448 -34.40 10.96 -9.37
C ASP A 448 -33.65 9.78 -8.72
N VAL A 449 -34.25 8.59 -8.72
CA VAL A 449 -33.63 7.38 -8.14
C VAL A 449 -32.61 6.81 -9.12
N THR A 450 -31.41 6.53 -8.63
CA THR A 450 -30.40 5.76 -9.38
C THR A 450 -30.26 4.38 -8.74
N ILE A 451 -30.36 3.33 -9.55
CA ILE A 451 -30.13 1.94 -9.15
C ILE A 451 -28.90 1.43 -9.89
N ASP A 452 -27.98 0.80 -9.16
CA ASP A 452 -26.79 0.17 -9.71
C ASP A 452 -26.89 -1.34 -9.46
N LEU A 453 -27.04 -2.11 -10.54
CA LEU A 453 -27.08 -3.57 -10.50
C LEU A 453 -25.82 -4.10 -11.17
N GLY A 454 -25.12 -5.03 -10.53
CA GLY A 454 -23.96 -5.62 -11.16
C GLY A 454 -23.57 -6.95 -10.56
N TRP A 455 -22.71 -7.67 -11.26
CA TRP A 455 -22.03 -8.83 -10.72
C TRP A 455 -20.67 -9.00 -11.38
N LYS A 456 -19.79 -9.66 -10.63
CA LYS A 456 -18.46 -10.09 -11.09
C LYS A 456 -18.37 -11.60 -11.04
N GLY A 457 -17.63 -12.20 -11.96
CA GLY A 457 -17.30 -13.62 -11.92
C GLY A 457 -15.85 -13.87 -12.28
N PHE A 458 -15.19 -14.81 -11.61
CA PHE A 458 -13.83 -15.20 -11.95
C PHE A 458 -13.55 -16.71 -11.78
N SER A 459 -12.47 -17.13 -12.43
CA SER A 459 -11.79 -18.40 -12.18
C SER A 459 -10.29 -18.15 -12.08
N VAL A 460 -9.68 -18.55 -10.97
CA VAL A 460 -8.23 -18.48 -10.73
C VAL A 460 -7.69 -19.89 -10.57
N LYS A 461 -6.66 -20.23 -11.35
CA LYS A 461 -5.95 -21.50 -11.26
C LYS A 461 -4.52 -21.24 -10.79
N ASN A 462 -4.15 -21.84 -9.66
CA ASN A 462 -2.80 -21.75 -9.12
C ASN A 462 -2.10 -23.10 -9.29
N THR A 463 -0.86 -23.08 -9.75
CA THR A 463 0.03 -24.24 -9.83
C THR A 463 1.33 -23.91 -9.12
N ALA A 464 1.75 -24.77 -8.20
CA ALA A 464 3.04 -24.72 -7.51
C ALA A 464 3.92 -25.89 -8.00
N SER A 465 5.06 -25.57 -8.59
CA SER A 465 6.01 -26.51 -9.18
C SER A 465 7.37 -26.39 -8.49
N PRO A 466 7.87 -27.44 -7.82
CA PRO A 466 9.14 -27.36 -7.11
C PRO A 466 10.32 -27.47 -8.09
N VAL A 467 11.31 -26.60 -7.92
CA VAL A 467 12.67 -26.82 -8.42
C VAL A 467 13.48 -27.53 -7.34
N ILE A 468 13.42 -27.01 -6.10
CA ILE A 468 13.94 -27.63 -4.89
C ILE A 468 12.82 -27.66 -3.85
N GLN A 469 12.23 -28.83 -3.63
CA GLN A 469 10.99 -28.92 -2.85
C GLN A 469 11.18 -28.59 -1.36
N GLY A 470 12.31 -28.93 -0.73
CA GLY A 470 12.56 -28.61 0.69
C GLY A 470 11.48 -29.09 1.67
N GLY A 471 10.76 -30.16 1.34
CA GLY A 471 9.62 -30.67 2.11
C GLY A 471 8.36 -29.79 2.07
N ARG A 472 8.26 -28.86 1.11
CA ARG A 472 7.13 -27.94 0.95
C ARG A 472 6.07 -28.49 0.00
N ALA A 473 4.86 -27.95 0.11
CA ALA A 473 3.72 -28.35 -0.71
C ALA A 473 3.90 -27.95 -2.17
N ALA A 474 3.63 -28.90 -3.06
CA ALA A 474 3.48 -28.70 -4.49
C ALA A 474 2.08 -29.17 -4.94
N GLY A 475 1.59 -28.64 -6.04
CA GLY A 475 0.32 -29.09 -6.61
C GLY A 475 -0.49 -27.98 -7.24
N LYS A 476 -1.81 -28.20 -7.36
CA LYS A 476 -2.74 -27.28 -8.00
C LYS A 476 -3.93 -27.02 -7.09
N ILE A 477 -4.38 -25.78 -7.05
CA ILE A 477 -5.62 -25.38 -6.39
C ILE A 477 -6.35 -24.36 -7.25
N LYS A 478 -7.69 -24.40 -7.22
CA LYS A 478 -8.53 -23.55 -8.05
C LYS A 478 -9.55 -22.84 -7.19
N THR A 479 -9.74 -21.56 -7.44
CA THR A 479 -10.90 -20.79 -6.93
C THR A 479 -11.81 -20.45 -8.09
N THR A 480 -13.11 -20.63 -7.95
CA THR A 480 -14.08 -20.25 -8.98
C THR A 480 -15.35 -19.76 -8.32
N ASP A 481 -15.73 -18.55 -8.67
CA ASP A 481 -16.99 -17.94 -8.27
C ASP A 481 -17.46 -17.05 -9.43
N TRP A 482 -18.42 -17.54 -10.21
CA TRP A 482 -18.89 -16.88 -11.42
C TRP A 482 -19.98 -15.84 -11.17
N PHE A 483 -20.47 -15.70 -9.94
CA PHE A 483 -21.58 -14.80 -9.65
C PHE A 483 -21.45 -14.20 -8.24
N GLN A 484 -20.82 -13.03 -8.19
CA GLN A 484 -20.68 -12.19 -7.00
C GLN A 484 -21.53 -10.92 -7.21
N PRO A 485 -22.79 -10.90 -6.74
CA PRO A 485 -23.71 -9.80 -6.99
C PRO A 485 -23.39 -8.55 -6.16
N SER A 486 -23.75 -7.40 -6.73
CA SER A 486 -23.80 -6.09 -6.07
C SER A 486 -25.07 -5.35 -6.47
N VAL A 487 -25.71 -4.72 -5.49
CA VAL A 487 -26.88 -3.86 -5.68
C VAL A 487 -26.66 -2.57 -4.90
N GLY A 488 -26.91 -1.43 -5.52
CA GLY A 488 -26.87 -0.14 -4.87
C GLY A 488 -28.05 0.73 -5.27
N ILE A 489 -28.49 1.59 -4.36
CA ILE A 489 -29.52 2.59 -4.63
C ILE A 489 -29.04 3.95 -4.13
N ASN A 490 -29.34 5.00 -4.89
CA ASN A 490 -29.15 6.37 -4.49
C ASN A 490 -30.46 7.14 -4.71
N TYR A 491 -30.85 7.94 -3.72
CA TYR A 491 -32.04 8.78 -3.77
C TYR A 491 -31.71 10.18 -3.25
N PRO A 492 -31.67 11.21 -4.13
CA PRO A 492 -31.52 12.59 -3.72
C PRO A 492 -32.86 13.06 -3.11
N ILE A 493 -32.86 13.32 -1.80
CA ILE A 493 -34.04 13.88 -1.11
C ILE A 493 -34.23 15.35 -1.50
N SER A 494 -33.12 16.05 -1.71
CA SER A 494 -33.05 17.44 -2.14
C SER A 494 -31.69 17.71 -2.79
N ASP A 495 -31.47 18.92 -3.30
CA ASP A 495 -30.16 19.33 -3.81
C ASP A 495 -29.03 19.26 -2.76
N MET A 496 -29.39 19.25 -1.47
CA MET A 496 -28.46 19.26 -0.34
C MET A 496 -28.21 17.89 0.28
N VAL A 497 -29.11 16.93 0.10
CA VAL A 497 -29.10 15.66 0.85
C VAL A 497 -29.44 14.50 -0.07
N GLU A 498 -28.58 13.47 -0.07
CA GLU A 498 -28.81 12.22 -0.77
C GLU A 498 -28.64 11.02 0.16
N LEU A 499 -29.53 10.04 0.03
CA LEU A 499 -29.43 8.75 0.70
C LEU A 499 -28.84 7.73 -0.25
N TYR A 500 -28.01 6.84 0.30
CA TYR A 500 -27.56 5.66 -0.42
C TYR A 500 -27.67 4.41 0.45
N ALA A 501 -27.84 3.27 -0.20
CA ALA A 501 -27.72 1.96 0.43
C ALA A 501 -27.15 0.97 -0.58
N SER A 502 -26.32 0.04 -0.11
CA SER A 502 -25.68 -0.94 -0.96
C SER A 502 -25.58 -2.32 -0.30
N PHE A 503 -25.55 -3.34 -1.14
CA PHE A 503 -25.19 -4.70 -0.80
C PHE A 503 -24.17 -5.21 -1.80
N SER A 504 -23.17 -5.93 -1.33
CA SER A 504 -22.25 -6.63 -2.21
C SER A 504 -21.69 -7.90 -1.60
N GLN A 505 -21.45 -8.88 -2.48
CA GLN A 505 -20.79 -10.14 -2.14
C GLN A 505 -19.44 -10.18 -2.84
N SER A 506 -18.42 -10.73 -2.17
CA SER A 506 -17.09 -10.92 -2.74
C SER A 506 -16.44 -12.19 -2.24
N THR A 507 -15.65 -12.81 -3.11
CA THR A 507 -14.86 -14.01 -2.83
C THR A 507 -13.43 -13.73 -3.23
N GLU A 508 -12.48 -14.13 -2.39
CA GLU A 508 -11.05 -14.00 -2.65
C GLU A 508 -10.48 -15.29 -3.25
N ALA A 509 -9.61 -15.16 -4.24
CA ALA A 509 -8.82 -16.27 -4.75
C ALA A 509 -7.68 -16.64 -3.79
N PHE A 510 -7.38 -17.93 -3.68
CA PHE A 510 -6.20 -18.37 -2.93
C PHE A 510 -4.91 -17.72 -3.44
N VAL A 511 -4.02 -17.37 -2.51
CA VAL A 511 -2.66 -16.89 -2.81
C VAL A 511 -1.76 -18.04 -3.28
N SER A 512 -0.85 -17.75 -4.22
CA SER A 512 0.08 -18.73 -4.78
C SER A 512 1.54 -18.41 -4.42
N ALA A 513 1.94 -18.76 -3.19
CA ALA A 513 3.31 -18.61 -2.71
C ALA A 513 3.62 -19.62 -1.60
N PHE A 514 4.89 -19.87 -1.28
CA PHE A 514 5.22 -20.66 -0.09
C PHE A 514 5.10 -19.82 1.18
N THR A 515 5.39 -18.51 1.09
CA THR A 515 5.35 -17.61 2.25
C THR A 515 3.94 -17.14 2.63
N ALA A 516 2.92 -17.50 1.85
CA ALA A 516 1.53 -17.15 2.12
C ALA A 516 0.55 -18.09 1.39
N GLY A 517 -0.66 -18.26 1.93
CA GLY A 517 -1.69 -19.05 1.26
C GLY A 517 -1.52 -20.57 1.39
N PRO A 518 -2.30 -21.36 0.63
CA PRO A 518 -2.46 -22.81 0.87
C PRO A 518 -1.19 -23.64 0.70
N PHE A 519 -0.17 -23.12 0.00
CA PHE A 519 1.10 -23.82 -0.19
C PHE A 519 2.09 -23.59 0.97
N SER A 520 1.75 -22.74 1.96
CA SER A 520 2.55 -22.48 3.17
C SER A 520 2.46 -23.63 4.19
N THR A 521 2.73 -24.85 3.75
CA THR A 521 2.62 -26.07 4.58
C THR A 521 3.45 -27.21 3.97
N THR A 522 3.42 -28.36 4.64
CA THR A 522 4.00 -29.62 4.13
C THR A 522 3.11 -30.24 3.06
N GLN A 523 3.64 -31.16 2.25
CA GLN A 523 2.83 -31.85 1.25
C GLN A 523 1.60 -32.56 1.86
N ALA A 524 1.79 -33.28 2.97
CA ALA A 524 0.70 -33.95 3.67
C ALA A 524 -0.35 -32.96 4.20
N GLY A 525 0.08 -31.80 4.71
CA GLY A 525 -0.81 -30.73 5.15
C GLY A 525 -1.64 -30.16 3.99
N PHE A 526 -1.02 -29.92 2.83
CA PHE A 526 -1.73 -29.46 1.64
C PHE A 526 -2.72 -30.50 1.12
N ASP A 527 -2.32 -31.77 1.04
CA ASP A 527 -3.20 -32.85 0.60
C ASP A 527 -4.42 -33.04 1.51
N ALA A 528 -4.27 -32.77 2.81
CA ALA A 528 -5.37 -32.81 3.76
C ALA A 528 -6.39 -31.67 3.59
N ILE A 529 -5.97 -30.49 3.13
CA ILE A 529 -6.84 -29.32 3.01
C ILE A 529 -7.30 -29.03 1.57
N LYS A 530 -6.58 -29.45 0.53
CA LYS A 530 -6.85 -29.02 -0.86
C LYS A 530 -8.26 -29.36 -1.38
N GLY A 531 -8.89 -30.40 -0.82
CA GLY A 531 -10.25 -30.82 -1.18
C GLY A 531 -11.36 -30.20 -0.34
N THR A 532 -11.02 -29.53 0.76
CA THR A 532 -11.98 -29.02 1.77
C THR A 532 -11.83 -27.52 2.02
N LEU A 533 -10.67 -26.95 1.69
CA LEU A 533 -10.37 -25.54 1.86
C LEU A 533 -11.31 -24.70 0.99
N LYS A 534 -12.01 -23.77 1.63
CA LYS A 534 -12.87 -22.80 0.96
C LYS A 534 -12.18 -21.44 0.92
N PRO A 535 -12.36 -20.67 -0.16
CA PRO A 535 -11.89 -19.29 -0.22
C PRO A 535 -12.58 -18.43 0.85
N GLU A 536 -11.89 -17.36 1.25
CA GLU A 536 -12.50 -16.30 2.04
C GLU A 536 -13.57 -15.60 1.20
N ALA A 537 -14.67 -15.22 1.83
CA ALA A 537 -15.70 -14.42 1.21
C ALA A 537 -16.36 -13.47 2.21
N SER A 538 -16.88 -12.36 1.72
CA SER A 538 -17.57 -11.33 2.49
C SER A 538 -18.92 -10.99 1.89
N ASP A 539 -19.88 -10.71 2.75
CA ASP A 539 -21.11 -9.98 2.41
C ASP A 539 -21.06 -8.62 3.12
N THR A 540 -21.19 -7.53 2.37
CA THR A 540 -21.14 -6.16 2.88
C THR A 540 -22.48 -5.47 2.65
N TYR A 541 -23.02 -4.87 3.70
CA TYR A 541 -24.24 -4.06 3.69
C TYR A 541 -23.87 -2.65 4.14
N GLU A 542 -24.35 -1.64 3.43
CA GLU A 542 -24.09 -0.24 3.74
C GLU A 542 -25.36 0.59 3.63
N ILE A 543 -25.47 1.60 4.47
CA ILE A 543 -26.47 2.66 4.36
C ILE A 543 -25.86 3.97 4.83
N GLY A 544 -26.16 5.06 4.14
CA GLY A 544 -25.66 6.35 4.55
C GLY A 544 -26.35 7.53 3.88
N THR A 545 -25.86 8.70 4.23
CA THR A 545 -26.34 9.99 3.75
C THR A 545 -25.15 10.87 3.41
N ARG A 546 -25.24 11.60 2.29
CA ARG A 546 -24.29 12.66 1.94
C ARG A 546 -25.00 14.01 2.00
N PHE A 547 -24.24 15.01 2.43
CA PHE A 547 -24.72 16.38 2.64
C PHE A 547 -23.82 17.34 1.87
N LYS A 548 -24.41 18.31 1.18
CA LYS A 548 -23.70 19.43 0.57
C LYS A 548 -24.56 20.68 0.65
N SER A 549 -24.10 21.70 1.37
CA SER A 549 -24.84 22.97 1.51
C SER A 549 -23.86 24.11 1.77
N GLY A 550 -23.79 25.07 0.84
CA GLY A 550 -22.82 26.17 0.92
C GLY A 550 -21.39 25.64 1.04
N GLY A 551 -20.63 26.18 2.00
CA GLY A 551 -19.25 25.74 2.29
C GLY A 551 -19.12 24.38 3.01
N PHE A 552 -20.22 23.70 3.34
CA PHE A 552 -20.21 22.41 4.04
C PHE A 552 -20.44 21.25 3.09
N SER A 553 -19.61 20.22 3.21
CA SER A 553 -19.88 18.90 2.64
C SER A 553 -19.48 17.78 3.59
N GLY A 554 -20.14 16.64 3.49
CA GLY A 554 -19.82 15.51 4.34
C GLY A 554 -20.69 14.30 4.09
N SER A 555 -20.41 13.22 4.80
CA SER A 555 -21.24 12.02 4.80
C SER A 555 -21.22 11.34 6.16
N ILE A 556 -22.30 10.62 6.44
CA ILE A 556 -22.39 9.69 7.56
C ILE A 556 -22.94 8.37 7.02
N GLY A 557 -22.31 7.27 7.41
CA GLY A 557 -22.69 5.93 6.95
C GLY A 557 -22.47 4.89 8.03
N GLY A 558 -23.25 3.81 7.95
CA GLY A 558 -23.08 2.60 8.74
C GLY A 558 -22.88 1.40 7.84
N TYR A 559 -22.09 0.44 8.30
CA TYR A 559 -21.86 -0.80 7.56
C TYR A 559 -21.93 -2.04 8.45
N LEU A 560 -22.28 -3.16 7.83
CA LEU A 560 -22.17 -4.51 8.37
C LEU A 560 -21.44 -5.37 7.35
N VAL A 561 -20.35 -6.00 7.79
CA VAL A 561 -19.57 -6.95 7.00
C VAL A 561 -19.59 -8.30 7.71
N ASN A 562 -20.02 -9.34 7.01
CA ASN A 562 -19.93 -10.72 7.47
C ASN A 562 -18.93 -11.48 6.60
N PHE A 563 -17.81 -11.88 7.19
CA PHE A 563 -16.86 -12.79 6.58
C PHE A 563 -17.21 -14.24 6.87
N ARG A 564 -16.85 -15.09 5.92
CA ARG A 564 -16.89 -16.54 6.03
C ARG A 564 -15.55 -17.13 5.58
N ASN A 565 -15.16 -18.21 6.25
CA ASN A 565 -13.92 -18.97 6.02
C ASN A 565 -12.62 -18.17 6.27
N ARG A 566 -12.60 -17.22 7.21
CA ARG A 566 -11.41 -16.41 7.52
C ARG A 566 -10.21 -17.32 7.83
N LEU A 567 -9.12 -17.12 7.11
CA LEU A 567 -7.86 -17.84 7.28
C LEU A 567 -6.89 -16.97 8.11
N LEU A 568 -6.49 -17.48 9.26
CA LEU A 568 -5.46 -16.91 10.12
C LEU A 568 -4.12 -17.57 9.83
N GLY A 569 -3.05 -16.79 9.79
CA GLY A 569 -1.69 -17.28 9.72
C GLY A 569 -1.01 -17.12 11.08
N ILE A 570 -0.63 -18.22 11.71
CA ILE A 570 0.09 -18.19 13.00
C ILE A 570 1.59 -18.23 12.75
N THR A 571 2.30 -17.23 13.27
CA THR A 571 3.77 -17.22 13.33
C THR A 571 4.27 -18.23 14.35
N THR A 572 5.22 -19.09 13.97
CA THR A 572 5.67 -20.25 14.77
C THR A 572 7.11 -20.13 15.32
N GLY A 573 7.71 -18.94 15.26
CA GLY A 573 9.04 -18.68 15.83
C GLY A 573 9.60 -17.32 15.42
N ALA A 574 10.91 -17.13 15.62
CA ALA A 574 11.60 -15.90 15.20
C ALA A 574 11.49 -15.68 13.68
N GLY A 575 11.14 -14.46 13.27
CA GLY A 575 10.91 -14.12 11.85
C GLY A 575 12.13 -14.37 10.95
N ILE A 576 13.32 -14.19 11.51
CA ILE A 576 14.59 -14.43 10.81
C ILE A 576 14.84 -15.91 10.47
N VAL A 577 14.12 -16.85 11.09
CA VAL A 577 14.17 -18.27 10.71
C VAL A 577 13.33 -18.51 9.46
N GLY A 578 12.25 -17.74 9.29
CA GLY A 578 11.39 -17.79 8.10
C GLY A 578 10.47 -19.01 8.09
N ASN A 579 10.04 -19.42 9.27
CA ASN A 579 9.05 -20.49 9.43
C ASN A 579 7.75 -20.10 8.69
N PRO A 580 7.14 -21.02 7.94
CA PRO A 580 5.85 -20.73 7.31
C PRO A 580 4.81 -20.45 8.38
N ALA A 581 3.91 -19.51 8.08
CA ALA A 581 2.74 -19.28 8.92
C ALA A 581 1.81 -20.50 8.82
N VAL A 582 1.39 -21.03 9.96
CA VAL A 582 0.42 -22.14 9.97
C VAL A 582 -0.96 -21.56 9.71
N LEU A 583 -1.58 -21.96 8.60
CA LEU A 583 -2.94 -21.55 8.27
C LEU A 583 -3.96 -22.25 9.16
N GLN A 584 -4.89 -21.46 9.70
CA GLN A 584 -6.02 -21.92 10.49
C GLN A 584 -7.29 -21.24 10.02
N ASN A 585 -8.33 -22.02 9.74
CA ASN A 585 -9.63 -21.46 9.41
C ASN A 585 -10.37 -21.17 10.72
N VAL A 586 -10.59 -19.89 11.01
CA VAL A 586 -11.34 -19.42 12.19
C VAL A 586 -12.82 -19.21 11.90
N GLY A 587 -13.29 -19.54 10.69
CA GLY A 587 -14.69 -19.42 10.32
C GLY A 587 -15.11 -17.97 10.08
N GLY A 588 -15.98 -17.44 10.93
CA GLY A 588 -16.61 -16.14 10.76
C GLY A 588 -15.87 -14.97 11.40
N VAL A 589 -15.92 -13.81 10.74
CA VAL A 589 -15.62 -12.49 11.33
C VAL A 589 -16.80 -11.58 11.05
N ARG A 590 -17.22 -10.80 12.05
CA ARG A 590 -18.23 -9.74 11.86
C ARG A 590 -17.60 -8.39 12.13
N SER A 591 -17.73 -7.48 11.18
CA SER A 591 -17.39 -6.07 11.37
C SER A 591 -18.64 -5.20 11.30
N VAL A 592 -18.85 -4.36 12.30
CA VAL A 592 -19.92 -3.35 12.32
C VAL A 592 -19.29 -2.01 12.60
N GLY A 593 -19.63 -1.00 11.83
CA GLY A 593 -19.04 0.32 12.02
C GLY A 593 -19.90 1.48 11.58
N VAL A 594 -19.48 2.65 12.02
CA VAL A 594 -20.04 3.95 11.66
C VAL A 594 -18.89 4.83 11.19
N GLU A 595 -19.10 5.51 10.07
CA GLU A 595 -18.14 6.43 9.47
C GLU A 595 -18.81 7.78 9.31
N ALA A 596 -18.11 8.84 9.71
CA ALA A 596 -18.52 10.21 9.50
C ALA A 596 -17.35 11.00 8.97
N VAL A 597 -17.62 11.86 7.99
CA VAL A 597 -16.63 12.77 7.43
C VAL A 597 -17.29 14.10 7.11
N ALA A 598 -16.59 15.19 7.38
CA ALA A 598 -17.05 16.54 7.17
C ALA A 598 -15.90 17.44 6.73
N SER A 599 -16.17 18.26 5.74
CA SER A 599 -15.32 19.35 5.26
C SER A 599 -16.12 20.65 5.36
N TYR A 600 -15.49 21.72 5.83
CA TYR A 600 -16.12 23.03 5.92
C TYR A 600 -15.17 24.13 5.49
N ASN A 601 -15.59 24.93 4.51
CA ASN A 601 -14.94 26.19 4.17
C ASN A 601 -15.40 27.25 5.18
N LEU A 602 -14.47 27.67 6.05
CA LEU A 602 -14.72 28.63 7.12
C LEU A 602 -14.73 30.08 6.60
N GLY A 603 -14.33 30.31 5.34
CA GLY A 603 -14.13 31.63 4.75
C GLY A 603 -12.73 32.20 5.03
N SER A 604 -12.38 33.28 4.31
CA SER A 604 -11.11 34.00 4.47
C SER A 604 -9.85 33.11 4.35
N GLY A 605 -9.91 32.09 3.49
CA GLY A 605 -8.81 31.15 3.26
C GLY A 605 -8.77 29.96 4.24
N PHE A 606 -9.60 29.93 5.29
CA PHE A 606 -9.61 28.84 6.25
C PHE A 606 -10.52 27.68 5.82
N ASN A 607 -10.05 26.46 6.04
CA ASN A 607 -10.81 25.23 5.84
C ASN A 607 -10.61 24.28 7.02
N ALA A 608 -11.66 23.54 7.36
CA ALA A 608 -11.61 22.52 8.41
C ALA A 608 -12.06 21.17 7.83
N PHE A 609 -11.40 20.12 8.30
CA PHE A 609 -11.72 18.74 7.97
C PHE A 609 -11.82 17.90 9.24
N LEU A 610 -12.77 16.97 9.27
CA LEU A 610 -12.94 15.99 10.34
C LEU A 610 -13.37 14.66 9.72
N SER A 611 -12.69 13.58 10.08
CA SER A 611 -13.18 12.22 9.88
C SER A 611 -13.16 11.43 11.19
N TYR A 612 -14.17 10.60 11.36
CA TYR A 612 -14.32 9.70 12.48
C TYR A 612 -14.78 8.34 11.98
N ALA A 613 -14.17 7.28 12.50
CA ALA A 613 -14.66 5.93 12.29
C ALA A 613 -14.69 5.15 13.60
N TYR A 614 -15.82 4.48 13.80
CA TYR A 614 -15.99 3.41 14.77
C TYR A 614 -16.02 2.07 14.04
N ASN A 615 -15.19 1.12 14.47
CA ASN A 615 -15.09 -0.21 13.86
C ASN A 615 -15.05 -1.30 14.94
N ASP A 616 -16.07 -2.15 14.99
CA ASP A 616 -16.12 -3.32 15.88
C ASP A 616 -15.99 -4.62 15.08
N ALA A 617 -14.75 -5.02 14.81
CA ALA A 617 -14.40 -6.25 14.13
C ALA A 617 -14.12 -7.37 15.14
N THR A 618 -14.93 -8.44 15.11
CA THR A 618 -14.89 -9.55 16.08
C THR A 618 -14.86 -10.91 15.40
N TYR A 619 -14.01 -11.83 15.91
CA TYR A 619 -14.06 -13.23 15.53
C TYR A 619 -15.34 -13.89 16.07
N ARG A 620 -15.96 -14.74 15.24
CA ARG A 620 -17.24 -15.37 15.55
C ARG A 620 -17.09 -16.82 16.02
N ASP A 621 -16.02 -17.49 15.61
CA ASP A 621 -15.75 -18.87 16.00
C ASP A 621 -14.36 -19.01 16.66
N ASP A 622 -14.19 -20.14 17.33
CA ASP A 622 -12.91 -20.60 17.85
C ASP A 622 -12.14 -21.36 16.77
N VAL A 623 -10.81 -21.31 16.85
CA VAL A 623 -9.99 -22.21 16.04
C VAL A 623 -10.08 -23.61 16.63
N VAL A 624 -10.47 -24.58 15.81
CA VAL A 624 -10.52 -26.00 16.17
C VAL A 624 -9.65 -26.86 15.25
N ASN A 625 -9.21 -28.01 15.75
CA ASN A 625 -8.58 -29.05 14.91
C ASN A 625 -9.64 -29.94 14.22
N ALA A 626 -9.19 -30.92 13.42
CA ALA A 626 -10.07 -31.84 12.70
C ALA A 626 -10.98 -32.70 13.60
N LEU A 627 -10.66 -32.83 14.90
CA LEU A 627 -11.45 -33.54 15.90
C LEU A 627 -12.42 -32.61 16.66
N GLY A 628 -12.46 -31.32 16.33
CA GLY A 628 -13.29 -30.32 17.01
C GLY A 628 -12.71 -29.80 18.33
N VAL A 629 -11.45 -30.12 18.65
CA VAL A 629 -10.78 -29.60 19.86
C VAL A 629 -10.35 -28.15 19.63
N ILE A 630 -10.69 -27.27 20.56
CA ILE A 630 -10.30 -25.85 20.53
C ILE A 630 -8.78 -25.73 20.67
N LEU A 631 -8.14 -25.19 19.64
CA LEU A 631 -6.72 -24.83 19.61
C LEU A 631 -6.49 -23.39 20.08
N ALA A 632 -7.44 -22.49 19.82
CA ALA A 632 -7.42 -21.11 20.29
C ALA A 632 -8.85 -20.58 20.49
N ALA A 633 -9.14 -20.06 21.68
CA ALA A 633 -10.44 -19.49 22.05
C ALA A 633 -10.61 -18.06 21.52
N THR A 634 -10.72 -17.94 20.19
CA THR A 634 -10.81 -16.66 19.47
C THR A 634 -12.21 -16.06 19.44
N ALA A 635 -13.27 -16.82 19.71
CA ALA A 635 -14.64 -16.32 19.63
C ALA A 635 -14.86 -15.11 20.56
N GLY A 636 -15.43 -14.04 20.00
CA GLY A 636 -15.68 -12.78 20.72
C GLY A 636 -14.45 -11.89 20.91
N LYS A 637 -13.25 -12.32 20.47
CA LYS A 637 -12.05 -11.49 20.47
C LYS A 637 -12.10 -10.48 19.32
N THR A 638 -11.51 -9.31 19.56
CA THR A 638 -11.31 -8.26 18.54
C THR A 638 -10.25 -8.73 17.54
N VAL A 639 -10.49 -8.47 16.25
CA VAL A 639 -9.53 -8.75 15.19
C VAL A 639 -8.22 -8.00 15.45
N VAL A 640 -7.08 -8.66 15.22
CA VAL A 640 -5.76 -8.05 15.39
C VAL A 640 -5.59 -6.84 14.47
N ASP A 641 -4.88 -5.82 14.95
CA ASP A 641 -4.66 -4.54 14.27
C ASP A 641 -5.95 -3.82 13.76
N ALA A 642 -7.11 -4.14 14.33
CA ALA A 642 -8.38 -3.45 14.06
C ALA A 642 -8.69 -2.44 15.18
N PRO A 643 -8.23 -1.18 15.07
CA PRO A 643 -8.56 -0.14 16.05
C PRO A 643 -10.08 0.11 16.08
N LYS A 644 -10.63 0.36 17.28
CA LYS A 644 -12.06 0.66 17.44
C LYS A 644 -12.43 2.08 17.05
N HIS A 645 -11.52 3.02 17.29
CA HIS A 645 -11.71 4.44 16.99
C HIS A 645 -10.53 4.96 16.16
N LEU A 646 -10.88 5.65 15.08
CA LEU A 646 -9.99 6.46 14.27
C LEU A 646 -10.57 7.87 14.21
N ILE A 647 -9.75 8.89 14.46
CA ILE A 647 -10.13 10.30 14.31
C ILE A 647 -9.02 11.00 13.53
N LYS A 648 -9.44 11.77 12.52
CA LYS A 648 -8.59 12.71 11.79
C LYS A 648 -9.23 14.07 11.83
N ALA A 649 -8.46 15.11 12.14
CA ALA A 649 -8.95 16.47 12.01
C ALA A 649 -7.83 17.36 11.52
N ASP A 650 -8.16 18.27 10.61
CA ASP A 650 -7.23 19.25 10.06
C ASP A 650 -7.84 20.65 10.08
N LEU A 651 -6.99 21.64 10.34
CA LEU A 651 -7.27 23.04 10.07
C LEU A 651 -6.25 23.55 9.05
N GLY A 652 -6.74 23.98 7.91
CA GLY A 652 -5.97 24.55 6.82
C GLY A 652 -6.19 26.05 6.69
N TYR A 653 -5.18 26.74 6.17
CA TYR A 653 -5.24 28.12 5.70
C TYR A 653 -4.61 28.18 4.32
N GLU A 654 -5.26 28.86 3.39
CA GLU A 654 -4.82 29.00 2.00
C GLU A 654 -5.06 30.44 1.54
N SER A 655 -4.06 31.01 0.89
CA SER A 655 -4.12 32.31 0.21
C SER A 655 -3.17 32.29 -0.99
N LYS A 656 -3.21 33.31 -1.84
CA LYS A 656 -2.36 33.40 -3.05
C LYS A 656 -0.88 33.12 -2.79
N SER A 657 -0.38 33.58 -1.64
CA SER A 657 1.04 33.46 -1.30
C SER A 657 1.29 32.56 -0.10
N LEU A 658 0.47 32.59 0.94
CA LEU A 658 0.70 31.84 2.18
C LEU A 658 -0.28 30.68 2.30
N PHE A 659 0.22 29.49 2.61
CA PHE A 659 -0.60 28.35 2.98
C PHE A 659 -0.04 27.61 4.19
N GLY A 660 -0.91 26.89 4.89
CA GLY A 660 -0.51 26.07 6.01
C GLY A 660 -1.60 25.10 6.45
N ARG A 661 -1.18 24.05 7.16
CA ARG A 661 -2.07 23.02 7.70
C ARG A 661 -1.53 22.53 9.03
N ILE A 662 -2.42 22.32 9.99
CA ILE A 662 -2.14 21.52 11.18
C ILE A 662 -3.17 20.39 11.26
N GLY A 663 -2.67 19.17 11.44
CA GLY A 663 -3.47 17.96 11.43
C GLY A 663 -3.23 17.09 12.63
N VAL A 664 -4.27 16.45 13.15
CA VAL A 664 -4.18 15.43 14.20
C VAL A 664 -4.67 14.09 13.70
N ASN A 665 -3.93 13.04 14.03
CA ASN A 665 -4.20 11.65 13.75
C ASN A 665 -4.30 10.86 15.06
N TYR A 666 -5.51 10.44 15.43
CA TYR A 666 -5.72 9.58 16.57
C TYR A 666 -6.15 8.18 16.16
N ILE A 667 -5.51 7.19 16.79
CA ILE A 667 -5.84 5.78 16.70
C ILE A 667 -5.91 5.17 18.09
N SER A 668 -7.00 4.46 18.36
CA SER A 668 -7.21 3.75 19.64
C SER A 668 -6.29 2.53 19.81
N LYS A 669 -6.39 1.88 20.97
CA LYS A 669 -5.63 0.66 21.31
C LYS A 669 -5.78 -0.42 20.23
N ARG A 670 -4.71 -1.16 19.97
CA ARG A 670 -4.68 -2.25 18.99
C ARG A 670 -4.06 -3.52 19.57
N TYR A 671 -4.70 -4.66 19.32
CA TYR A 671 -4.19 -5.98 19.73
C TYR A 671 -3.30 -6.56 18.64
N PHE A 672 -2.28 -7.31 19.05
CA PHE A 672 -1.37 -8.02 18.14
C PHE A 672 -1.32 -9.53 18.40
N THR A 673 -2.24 -10.03 19.23
CA THR A 673 -2.46 -11.46 19.44
C THR A 673 -3.93 -11.81 19.24
N TYR A 674 -4.20 -13.01 18.71
CA TYR A 674 -5.55 -13.48 18.44
C TYR A 674 -6.40 -13.65 19.70
N LEU A 675 -5.79 -13.98 20.85
CA LEU A 675 -6.49 -14.07 22.14
C LEU A 675 -6.64 -12.73 22.86
N ASN A 676 -6.10 -11.64 22.28
CA ASN A 676 -6.14 -10.27 22.76
C ASN A 676 -5.51 -10.08 24.16
N ASP A 677 -4.49 -10.86 24.50
CA ASP A 677 -3.72 -10.72 25.73
C ASP A 677 -2.58 -9.69 25.62
N GLN A 678 -2.15 -9.36 24.39
CA GLN A 678 -1.14 -8.33 24.14
C GLN A 678 -1.67 -7.22 23.23
N SER A 679 -1.29 -5.98 23.54
CA SER A 679 -1.73 -4.79 22.80
C SER A 679 -0.73 -3.64 22.91
N VAL A 680 -0.84 -2.68 21.99
CA VAL A 680 -0.17 -1.38 22.09
C VAL A 680 -1.18 -0.29 22.41
N PRO A 681 -0.81 0.73 23.22
CA PRO A 681 -1.71 1.81 23.59
C PRO A 681 -2.08 2.66 22.37
N GLY A 682 -3.18 3.41 22.49
CA GLY A 682 -3.58 4.38 21.48
C GLY A 682 -2.58 5.54 21.38
N ARG A 683 -2.55 6.21 20.22
CA ARG A 683 -1.70 7.37 19.95
C ARG A 683 -2.48 8.51 19.29
N ALA A 684 -1.94 9.72 19.46
CA ALA A 684 -2.32 10.91 18.73
C ALA A 684 -1.02 11.50 18.18
N LEU A 685 -0.93 11.71 16.88
CA LEU A 685 0.20 12.38 16.22
C LEU A 685 -0.30 13.70 15.64
N VAL A 686 0.55 14.71 15.67
CA VAL A 686 0.24 16.02 15.10
C VAL A 686 1.27 16.34 14.05
N ASP A 687 0.83 16.68 12.85
CA ASP A 687 1.67 17.08 11.73
C ASP A 687 1.34 18.52 11.35
N ALA A 688 2.33 19.26 10.86
CA ALA A 688 2.17 20.65 10.47
C ALA A 688 2.88 20.94 9.14
N THR A 689 2.31 21.85 8.36
CA THR A 689 2.88 22.35 7.11
C THR A 689 2.71 23.86 7.04
N LEU A 690 3.73 24.54 6.55
CA LEU A 690 3.72 25.97 6.25
C LEU A 690 4.43 26.19 4.92
N GLY A 691 3.86 26.96 4.01
CA GLY A 691 4.51 27.26 2.75
C GLY A 691 4.19 28.64 2.20
N TYR A 692 5.07 29.09 1.31
CA TYR A 692 5.00 30.40 0.68
C TYR A 692 5.26 30.31 -0.82
N ARG A 693 4.35 30.85 -1.62
CA ARG A 693 4.41 30.94 -3.08
C ARG A 693 4.81 32.34 -3.52
N PHE A 694 5.71 32.40 -4.49
CA PHE A 694 6.26 33.65 -5.02
C PHE A 694 6.73 33.49 -6.47
N ASP A 695 6.82 34.60 -7.18
CA ASP A 695 7.32 34.62 -8.55
C ASP A 695 8.82 34.89 -8.59
N ILE A 696 9.55 34.06 -9.33
CA ILE A 696 10.95 34.30 -9.68
C ILE A 696 11.00 35.01 -11.02
N ALA A 697 11.55 36.23 -11.02
CA ALA A 697 11.72 37.08 -12.21
C ALA A 697 10.43 37.38 -12.98
N GLY A 698 9.26 37.33 -12.31
CA GLY A 698 7.96 37.67 -12.89
C GLY A 698 7.41 36.68 -13.93
N LEU A 699 8.03 35.50 -14.07
CA LEU A 699 7.66 34.50 -15.08
C LEU A 699 7.52 33.08 -14.53
N ARG A 700 8.13 32.77 -13.37
CA ARG A 700 8.19 31.39 -12.83
C ARG A 700 7.58 31.33 -11.44
N LYS A 701 6.62 30.45 -11.24
CA LYS A 701 6.04 30.21 -9.92
C LYS A 701 6.98 29.30 -9.12
N ALA A 702 7.34 29.74 -7.93
CA ALA A 702 8.15 28.98 -6.99
C ALA A 702 7.44 28.88 -5.65
N GLU A 703 7.74 27.80 -4.94
CA GLU A 703 7.18 27.52 -3.63
C GLU A 703 8.31 27.08 -2.68
N ILE A 704 8.29 27.60 -1.45
CA ILE A 704 9.06 27.05 -0.34
C ILE A 704 8.06 26.47 0.65
N GLN A 705 8.27 25.23 1.07
CA GLN A 705 7.41 24.51 2.00
C GLN A 705 8.25 23.94 3.15
N LEU A 706 7.76 24.07 4.37
CA LEU A 706 8.28 23.43 5.57
C LEU A 706 7.22 22.46 6.08
N ASN A 707 7.61 21.21 6.29
CA ASN A 707 6.76 20.20 6.90
C ASN A 707 7.39 19.71 8.19
N VAL A 708 6.54 19.45 9.18
CA VAL A 708 6.92 18.78 10.42
C VAL A 708 5.99 17.59 10.63
N THR A 709 6.55 16.39 10.73
CA THR A 709 5.79 15.20 11.14
C THR A 709 6.08 14.88 12.60
N ASN A 710 5.08 14.35 13.32
CA ASN A 710 5.17 14.06 14.76
C ASN A 710 5.68 15.28 15.55
N LEU A 711 5.01 16.43 15.40
CA LEU A 711 5.36 17.75 15.93
C LEU A 711 5.68 17.76 17.43
N PHE A 712 5.09 16.87 18.22
CA PHE A 712 5.32 16.78 19.67
C PHE A 712 6.29 15.67 20.09
N ASP A 713 7.03 15.10 19.13
CA ASP A 713 8.04 14.06 19.34
C ASP A 713 7.54 12.88 20.19
N LYS A 714 6.32 12.40 19.90
CA LYS A 714 5.74 11.28 20.63
C LYS A 714 6.51 10.01 20.28
N ALA A 715 6.94 9.25 21.28
CA ALA A 715 7.40 7.87 21.09
C ALA A 715 6.19 6.92 21.01
N TYR A 716 6.16 6.03 20.02
CA TYR A 716 5.04 5.11 19.80
C TYR A 716 5.44 3.88 18.98
N VAL A 717 4.62 2.83 19.05
CA VAL A 717 4.62 1.74 18.07
C VAL A 717 3.79 2.16 16.87
N SER A 718 4.42 2.30 15.71
CA SER A 718 3.73 2.62 14.46
C SER A 718 3.04 1.38 13.92
N THR A 719 3.83 0.40 13.51
CA THR A 719 3.39 -0.78 12.77
C THR A 719 3.28 -2.00 13.67
N ILE A 720 2.23 -2.77 13.45
CA ILE A 720 1.99 -4.07 14.08
C ILE A 720 1.87 -5.12 12.99
N GLY A 721 2.31 -6.35 13.25
CA GLY A 721 2.15 -7.46 12.32
C GLY A 721 3.24 -7.52 11.24
N SER A 722 4.37 -6.82 11.41
CA SER A 722 5.51 -6.90 10.49
C SER A 722 5.98 -8.34 10.23
N ASN A 723 5.93 -9.18 11.27
CA ASN A 723 6.29 -10.59 11.23
C ASN A 723 5.09 -11.51 11.55
N GLY A 724 3.87 -11.06 11.25
CA GLY A 724 2.63 -11.80 11.48
C GLY A 724 2.16 -11.81 12.94
N PHE A 725 1.10 -12.56 13.20
CA PHE A 725 0.40 -12.57 14.50
C PHE A 725 0.48 -13.95 15.16
N GLY A 726 0.51 -13.96 16.49
CA GLY A 726 0.46 -15.17 17.32
C GLY A 726 -0.87 -15.31 18.06
N ASN A 727 -1.13 -16.49 18.63
CA ASN A 727 -2.31 -16.68 19.48
C ASN A 727 -2.23 -15.87 20.77
N SER A 728 -1.07 -15.90 21.44
CA SER A 728 -0.84 -15.26 22.74
C SER A 728 0.63 -14.91 22.93
N GLY A 729 0.91 -14.08 23.92
CA GLY A 729 2.27 -13.71 24.30
C GLY A 729 2.89 -12.66 23.39
N ASP A 730 4.01 -12.12 23.86
CA ASP A 730 4.78 -11.11 23.15
C ASP A 730 5.52 -11.74 21.95
N ASN A 731 5.60 -11.05 20.83
CA ASN A 731 6.27 -11.51 19.61
C ASN A 731 6.95 -10.34 18.89
N GLN A 732 8.07 -10.61 18.21
CA GLN A 732 8.81 -9.59 17.44
C GLN A 732 8.05 -9.24 16.17
N THR A 733 7.12 -8.29 16.28
CA THR A 733 6.24 -7.87 15.19
C THR A 733 5.88 -6.39 15.24
N LEU A 734 6.53 -5.63 16.12
CA LEU A 734 6.25 -4.21 16.36
C LEU A 734 7.37 -3.37 15.75
N LEU A 735 7.03 -2.29 15.06
CA LEU A 735 8.02 -1.29 14.62
C LEU A 735 7.76 0.04 15.33
N ALA A 736 8.85 0.68 15.72
CA ALA A 736 8.80 2.01 16.29
C ALA A 736 8.44 3.05 15.23
N GLY A 737 7.64 4.06 15.60
CA GLY A 737 7.38 5.19 14.73
C GLY A 737 8.52 6.20 14.72
N ALA A 738 8.67 6.91 13.60
CA ALA A 738 9.68 7.96 13.48
C ALA A 738 9.47 9.08 14.54
N PRO A 739 10.57 9.63 15.09
CA PRO A 739 10.51 10.81 15.95
C PRO A 739 10.13 12.04 15.11
N GLN A 740 10.09 13.22 15.72
CA GLN A 740 9.85 14.47 15.01
C GLN A 740 10.79 14.63 13.80
N GLN A 741 10.22 14.92 12.62
CA GLN A 741 11.01 15.18 11.40
C GLN A 741 10.64 16.54 10.81
N PHE A 742 11.65 17.35 10.50
CA PHE A 742 11.56 18.58 9.74
C PHE A 742 12.07 18.36 8.32
N LEU A 743 11.30 18.83 7.35
CA LEU A 743 11.60 18.75 5.93
C LEU A 743 11.37 20.13 5.32
N ALA A 744 12.32 20.58 4.50
CA ALA A 744 12.25 21.80 3.73
C ALA A 744 12.29 21.47 2.25
N THR A 745 11.33 22.00 1.51
CA THR A 745 11.14 21.75 0.08
C THR A 745 11.18 23.06 -0.68
N VAL A 746 11.83 23.04 -1.84
CA VAL A 746 11.68 24.06 -2.89
C VAL A 746 11.02 23.39 -4.09
N LYS A 747 9.94 24.00 -4.62
CA LYS A 747 9.29 23.60 -5.87
C LYS A 747 9.39 24.73 -6.87
N VAL A 748 9.60 24.40 -8.14
CA VAL A 748 9.59 25.33 -9.26
C VAL A 748 8.86 24.67 -10.42
N GLY A 749 7.87 25.36 -10.98
CA GLY A 749 7.18 24.97 -12.20
C GLY A 749 7.25 26.10 -13.22
N PHE A 750 7.38 25.77 -14.51
CA PHE A 750 7.27 26.75 -15.60
C PHE A 750 6.75 26.13 -16.89
#